data_AF-A0A397GZV5-F1
#
_entry.id   AF-A0A397GZV5-F1
#
_cell.length_a   1.000
_cell.length_b   1.000
_cell.length_c   1.000
_cell.angle_alpha   90.00
_cell.angle_beta   90.00
_cell.angle_gamma   90.00
#
_symmetry.space_group_name_H-M   'P 1'
#
loop_
_entity.id
_entity.type
_entity.pdbx_description
1 polymer ?
#
loop_
_entity_poly.entity_id
_entity_poly.type
_entity_poly.pdbx_seq_one_letter_code
_entity_poly.pdbx_strand_id
1 'polypeptide(L)'
;MFDSRAHTYIGQIAEYMFDMDLKYGFMTTYSQAMFLRKVDIGRAWGLRTKPQTRLQHTLLEELGAGCPRKDTISELAAVLDSQNVIHVRGTPASGKTVMSELLRDYLLENNRNVFLLKTWKPLECFRATDPWTKFAMLLQEKCPESSGTDFFAPMTVILIDEAQASYKDHDFWDTIIKERRYSGGKDIKICLFCSYGSPTTGVDNVEFTPAVFGPEQRITLTPQPDEDSPKLGLFFTRDEFDDAVSLLTTNQYDRKFTFDEEAISYLYKLTNGHPGGMTSLVNFLQYEHRSKIKHEHISTITKDHVLEGLKDDDRVFRFLRNQAVYRSFPTGSQFTLQAARTLSQILEEGNMRFDINDVGMQTCYKKGWLHRISVGKYDAYDIAVLPSRLHEKWLEHIIGQVAKPLPNRFQQLDQLCLEVLRKFSTMSLRHAVDGRKMSTAAKRRPMEAQYQDEFYKLFNLVAGRGVPICSEWSRTGDGRVDFFIPEKSVMCSYNAVNGVPSCANSFFLQTLLRDTFGFVEDGYVSSDCDAVYNVWNPHEFAANITGAAADSIRAGTDIDCGTTYQYYFDKAFDEQEVARDEIERGVIRLYSNLVRLGYFDGNGSVYRNLTWNDVVTTNAWNISYEAAVEGIVLLKNDGTLPLSKSVRSVALIGPWMNVTTQLQGNYFGPAPYLISPLDAFQNSGLHVNYAFGTSISSNSTAGFAEALSAAKKSDVIIFAGAIDNTIEAEAMDRMNITWPGNQLQLIDQLSQLHKPLIVLQMGGGQVDDSSLKSNKNVNSLVWGGYPGQSGGQALLDIITGKRAPAGRLVVTQYPAKYATQFPATDMNLRPHGDNPGQTYMWYTGTPVYEFGHGLFYTTFSASHSGAVTKNSYNIQDLLTQPHPGFANVEQTPFLNFTVKITNTGKVASDYTAMLFANTTAGPAPYPNKWLVGFDRLSSLKPHSSKTMTIPVTIDSVARTDEFGNRILYPGKYELALNNERSVVLRFVLTGGEAVISKWPVEEQQISAA
;
A
#
# COMPACT_ATOMS: atom_id res chain seq x y z
N MET A 1 -53.06 1.12 10.26
CA MET A 1 -54.09 0.05 10.28
C MET A 1 -53.57 -1.05 9.38
N PHE A 2 -53.00 -2.11 9.96
CA PHE A 2 -53.58 -3.47 9.94
C PHE A 2 -53.90 -3.93 8.51
N ASP A 3 -53.25 -4.93 7.93
CA ASP A 3 -53.23 -6.27 8.50
C ASP A 3 -51.96 -7.08 8.15
N SER A 4 -51.21 -7.38 9.21
CA SER A 4 -50.17 -8.40 9.30
C SER A 4 -50.76 -9.55 10.12
N ARG A 5 -51.28 -10.61 9.49
CA ARG A 5 -51.64 -11.87 10.16
C ARG A 5 -52.12 -12.93 9.15
N ALA A 6 -51.20 -13.60 8.46
CA ALA A 6 -51.52 -14.87 7.77
C ALA A 6 -50.33 -15.80 7.47
N HIS A 7 -49.07 -15.33 7.53
CA HIS A 7 -47.91 -16.17 7.19
C HIS A 7 -47.07 -16.67 8.36
N THR A 8 -47.48 -16.40 9.61
CA THR A 8 -46.67 -16.72 10.79
C THR A 8 -46.97 -18.09 11.43
N TYR A 9 -48.03 -18.80 11.03
CA TYR A 9 -48.45 -20.02 11.76
C TYR A 9 -48.09 -21.37 11.12
N ILE A 10 -47.59 -21.41 9.88
CA ILE A 10 -47.17 -22.67 9.22
C ILE A 10 -45.65 -22.84 9.24
N GLY A 11 -44.87 -21.75 9.26
CA GLY A 11 -43.40 -21.79 9.38
C GLY A 11 -42.91 -22.17 10.77
N GLN A 12 -43.58 -21.69 11.82
CA GLN A 12 -43.16 -21.96 13.20
C GLN A 12 -43.38 -23.42 13.65
N ILE A 13 -44.31 -24.17 13.02
CA ILE A 13 -44.51 -25.59 13.34
C ILE A 13 -43.44 -26.47 12.67
N ALA A 14 -42.91 -26.07 11.51
CA ALA A 14 -41.82 -26.77 10.84
C ALA A 14 -40.46 -26.56 11.56
N GLU A 15 -40.22 -25.37 12.11
CA GLU A 15 -39.03 -25.07 12.91
C GLU A 15 -39.06 -25.73 14.30
N TYR A 16 -40.24 -25.79 14.96
CA TYR A 16 -40.36 -26.49 16.25
C TYR A 16 -40.19 -28.01 16.13
N MET A 17 -40.59 -28.60 14.99
CA MET A 17 -40.38 -30.03 14.72
C MET A 17 -38.92 -30.36 14.37
N PHE A 18 -38.17 -29.41 13.79
CA PHE A 18 -36.74 -29.59 13.48
C PHE A 18 -35.86 -29.47 14.73
N ASP A 19 -36.26 -28.63 15.70
CA ASP A 19 -35.53 -28.43 16.97
C ASP A 19 -35.77 -29.57 17.98
N MET A 20 -36.91 -30.27 17.90
CA MET A 20 -37.17 -31.46 18.74
C MET A 20 -36.40 -32.72 18.30
N ASP A 21 -36.15 -32.90 17.00
CA ASP A 21 -35.47 -34.10 16.48
C ASP A 21 -33.95 -34.07 16.76
N LEU A 22 -33.37 -32.87 16.87
CA LEU A 22 -31.98 -32.66 17.29
C LEU A 22 -31.75 -32.82 18.80
N LYS A 23 -32.81 -32.80 19.63
CA LYS A 23 -32.70 -32.90 21.10
C LYS A 23 -33.17 -34.22 21.71
N TYR A 24 -34.12 -34.95 21.11
CA TYR A 24 -34.76 -36.09 21.79
C TYR A 24 -34.94 -37.39 21.00
N GLY A 25 -34.55 -37.45 19.72
CA GLY A 25 -34.49 -38.69 18.92
C GLY A 25 -35.75 -39.58 18.98
N PHE A 26 -36.74 -39.32 18.13
CA PHE A 26 -37.89 -40.22 17.94
C PHE A 26 -38.24 -40.38 16.46
N MET A 27 -38.05 -41.59 15.91
CA MET A 27 -38.75 -42.01 14.68
C MET A 27 -40.24 -42.20 14.96
N THR A 28 -41.13 -41.70 14.09
CA THR A 28 -42.19 -42.51 13.42
C THR A 28 -43.07 -41.69 12.45
N THR A 29 -43.19 -42.21 11.23
CA THR A 29 -44.35 -42.19 10.29
C THR A 29 -45.33 -41.00 10.33
N TYR A 30 -45.08 -39.89 9.61
CA TYR A 30 -46.19 -38.99 9.16
C TYR A 30 -45.87 -38.02 7.99
N SER A 31 -44.76 -38.19 7.23
CA SER A 31 -44.36 -37.21 6.20
C SER A 31 -44.72 -37.55 4.74
N GLN A 32 -45.37 -38.69 4.46
CA GLN A 32 -45.71 -39.07 3.07
C GLN A 32 -46.96 -38.39 2.48
N ALA A 33 -47.78 -37.68 3.26
CA ALA A 33 -49.07 -37.15 2.77
C ALA A 33 -49.06 -35.68 2.30
N MET A 34 -48.03 -34.87 2.62
CA MET A 34 -48.01 -33.45 2.27
C MET A 34 -47.29 -33.12 0.94
N PHE A 35 -46.66 -34.11 0.31
CA PHE A 35 -45.91 -33.90 -0.93
C PHE A 35 -46.80 -33.81 -2.19
N LEU A 36 -48.08 -34.16 -2.09
CA LEU A 36 -48.99 -34.29 -3.24
C LEU A 36 -49.98 -33.13 -3.47
N ARG A 37 -49.92 -32.03 -2.72
CA ARG A 37 -50.84 -30.87 -2.91
C ARG A 37 -50.19 -29.56 -3.39
N LYS A 38 -48.89 -29.54 -3.71
CA LYS A 38 -48.20 -28.35 -4.27
C LYS A 38 -48.18 -28.28 -5.81
N VAL A 39 -48.85 -29.20 -6.50
CA VAL A 39 -48.83 -29.27 -7.98
C VAL A 39 -49.83 -28.32 -8.66
N ASP A 40 -50.79 -27.71 -7.95
CA ASP A 40 -51.92 -27.02 -8.62
C ASP A 40 -52.02 -25.49 -8.51
N ILE A 41 -50.95 -24.77 -8.11
CA ILE A 41 -50.98 -23.28 -8.08
C ILE A 41 -49.98 -22.62 -9.06
N GLY A 42 -49.25 -23.42 -9.84
CA GLY A 42 -48.30 -22.91 -10.86
C GLY A 42 -48.88 -22.58 -12.24
N ARG A 43 -50.21 -22.66 -12.44
CA ARG A 43 -50.85 -22.53 -13.77
C ARG A 43 -51.36 -21.13 -14.15
N ALA A 44 -51.22 -20.11 -13.31
CA ALA A 44 -51.77 -18.78 -13.58
C ALA A 44 -50.75 -17.72 -14.07
N TRP A 45 -49.44 -18.01 -14.06
CA TRP A 45 -48.41 -17.06 -14.49
C TRP A 45 -47.46 -17.76 -15.48
N GLY A 46 -47.66 -17.48 -16.78
CA GLY A 46 -47.00 -18.14 -17.90
C GLY A 46 -45.48 -17.91 -18.00
N LEU A 47 -44.71 -18.51 -17.09
CA LEU A 47 -43.26 -18.69 -17.22
C LEU A 47 -42.97 -20.12 -17.66
N ARG A 48 -42.74 -20.30 -18.97
CA ARG A 48 -42.15 -21.54 -19.51
C ARG A 48 -40.69 -21.63 -19.08
N THR A 49 -40.41 -22.29 -17.96
CA THR A 49 -39.09 -22.88 -17.71
C THR A 49 -39.15 -24.35 -18.08
N LYS A 50 -38.49 -24.73 -19.18
CA LYS A 50 -38.20 -26.14 -19.46
C LYS A 50 -37.40 -26.72 -18.28
N PRO A 51 -37.68 -27.97 -17.84
CA PRO A 51 -36.86 -28.63 -16.84
C PRO A 51 -35.50 -28.94 -17.49
N GLN A 52 -34.43 -28.25 -17.07
CA GLN A 52 -33.08 -28.66 -17.41
C GLN A 52 -32.77 -29.95 -16.62
N THR A 53 -32.77 -31.06 -17.36
CA THR A 53 -32.08 -32.30 -17.01
C THR A 53 -30.67 -32.00 -16.53
N ARG A 54 -30.26 -32.60 -15.41
CA ARG A 54 -28.87 -32.67 -14.92
C ARG A 54 -27.96 -33.12 -16.08
N LEU A 55 -27.30 -32.18 -16.75
CA LEU A 55 -26.28 -32.45 -17.75
C LEU A 55 -24.92 -32.33 -17.05
N GLN A 56 -24.20 -33.46 -16.93
CA GLN A 56 -22.76 -33.46 -16.69
C GLN A 56 -22.10 -33.02 -18.01
N HIS A 57 -21.93 -31.72 -18.20
CA HIS A 57 -21.01 -31.23 -19.24
C HIS A 57 -19.58 -31.39 -18.72
N THR A 58 -18.71 -32.01 -19.52
CA THR A 58 -17.28 -32.07 -19.24
C THR A 58 -16.65 -30.72 -19.60
N LEU A 59 -15.62 -30.30 -18.84
CA LEU A 59 -14.90 -29.03 -19.05
C LEU A 59 -14.41 -28.86 -20.51
N LEU A 60 -14.16 -29.98 -21.21
CA LEU A 60 -13.76 -30.05 -22.61
C LEU A 60 -14.84 -29.56 -23.59
N GLU A 61 -16.12 -29.80 -23.30
CA GLU A 61 -17.23 -29.29 -24.12
C GLU A 61 -17.45 -27.79 -23.93
N GLU A 62 -17.06 -27.24 -22.77
CA GLU A 62 -17.23 -25.82 -22.43
C GLU A 62 -16.10 -24.91 -22.97
N LEU A 63 -14.91 -25.47 -23.27
CA LEU A 63 -13.70 -24.69 -23.60
C LEU A 63 -13.40 -24.50 -25.11
N GLY A 64 -13.96 -25.29 -26.02
CA GLY A 64 -13.73 -25.13 -27.47
C GLY A 64 -12.32 -25.54 -27.97
N ALA A 65 -11.95 -25.17 -29.21
CA ALA A 65 -10.88 -25.79 -30.02
C ALA A 65 -9.40 -25.56 -29.58
N GLY A 66 -9.14 -25.07 -28.36
CA GLY A 66 -7.81 -24.96 -27.79
C GLY A 66 -7.79 -25.59 -26.39
N CYS A 67 -6.92 -26.58 -26.15
CA CYS A 67 -6.79 -27.21 -24.83
C CYS A 67 -5.84 -26.37 -23.95
N PRO A 68 -6.31 -25.76 -22.83
CA PRO A 68 -5.46 -24.97 -21.94
C PRO A 68 -4.37 -25.79 -21.25
N ARG A 69 -4.41 -27.13 -21.32
CA ARG A 69 -3.53 -28.04 -20.56
C ARG A 69 -2.51 -28.79 -21.40
N LYS A 70 -2.25 -28.31 -22.62
CA LYS A 70 -1.40 -29.03 -23.58
C LYS A 70 -0.03 -29.38 -23.00
N ASP A 71 0.60 -28.43 -22.33
CA ASP A 71 1.95 -28.61 -21.77
C ASP A 71 1.94 -29.57 -20.58
N THR A 72 1.01 -29.41 -19.63
CA THR A 72 0.84 -30.35 -18.50
C THR A 72 0.61 -31.79 -18.98
N ILE A 73 -0.16 -31.98 -20.06
CA ILE A 73 -0.42 -33.32 -20.61
C ILE A 73 0.82 -33.90 -21.29
N SER A 74 1.58 -33.07 -22.02
CA SER A 74 2.86 -33.47 -22.61
C SER A 74 3.88 -33.86 -21.53
N GLU A 75 3.97 -33.09 -20.45
CA GLU A 75 4.84 -33.41 -19.31
C GLU A 75 4.38 -34.68 -18.59
N LEU A 76 3.08 -34.86 -18.38
CA LEU A 76 2.54 -36.09 -17.78
C LEU A 76 2.85 -37.33 -18.63
N ALA A 77 2.79 -37.21 -19.96
CA ALA A 77 3.21 -38.27 -20.87
C ALA A 77 4.72 -38.57 -20.74
N ALA A 78 5.57 -37.54 -20.58
CA ALA A 78 7.00 -37.73 -20.35
C ALA A 78 7.30 -38.41 -19.01
N VAL A 79 6.59 -38.06 -17.93
CA VAL A 79 6.70 -38.77 -16.64
C VAL A 79 6.27 -40.22 -16.82
N LEU A 80 5.19 -40.49 -17.58
CA LEU A 80 4.76 -41.86 -17.89
C LEU A 80 5.84 -42.62 -18.63
N ASP A 81 6.59 -42.00 -19.53
CA ASP A 81 7.66 -42.68 -20.24
C ASP A 81 8.84 -43.04 -19.32
N SER A 82 9.09 -42.24 -18.28
CA SER A 82 10.12 -42.51 -17.27
C SER A 82 9.71 -43.51 -16.17
N GLN A 83 8.40 -43.66 -15.89
CA GLN A 83 7.90 -44.46 -14.76
C GLN A 83 6.94 -45.58 -15.20
N ASN A 84 7.01 -46.75 -14.55
CA ASN A 84 6.11 -47.87 -14.86
C ASN A 84 4.71 -47.71 -14.26
N VAL A 85 4.62 -47.03 -13.11
CA VAL A 85 3.37 -46.75 -12.42
C VAL A 85 3.38 -45.29 -11.97
N ILE A 86 2.33 -44.55 -12.27
CA ILE A 86 2.11 -43.18 -11.81
C ILE A 86 0.87 -43.14 -10.94
N HIS A 87 0.98 -42.40 -9.84
CA HIS A 87 -0.10 -42.19 -8.90
C HIS A 87 -0.50 -40.72 -8.88
N VAL A 88 -1.64 -40.40 -9.50
CA VAL A 88 -2.24 -39.07 -9.58
C VAL A 88 -3.37 -38.96 -8.55
N ARG A 89 -3.28 -37.99 -7.63
CA ARG A 89 -4.28 -37.79 -6.59
C ARG A 89 -4.86 -36.39 -6.52
N GLY A 90 -6.16 -36.30 -6.35
CA GLY A 90 -6.83 -35.03 -6.10
C GLY A 90 -8.20 -35.20 -5.47
N THR A 91 -9.00 -34.15 -5.44
CA THR A 91 -10.35 -34.15 -4.85
C THR A 91 -11.43 -34.20 -5.93
N PRO A 92 -12.71 -34.39 -5.59
CA PRO A 92 -13.80 -34.16 -6.53
C PRO A 92 -13.65 -32.76 -7.19
N ALA A 93 -14.04 -32.65 -8.46
CA ALA A 93 -13.93 -31.40 -9.23
C ALA A 93 -12.51 -30.80 -9.41
N SER A 94 -11.44 -31.51 -9.02
CA SER A 94 -10.06 -31.07 -9.24
C SER A 94 -9.56 -31.30 -10.68
N GLY A 95 -10.40 -31.77 -11.60
CA GLY A 95 -10.04 -31.96 -13.01
C GLY A 95 -9.45 -33.34 -13.39
N LYS A 96 -9.43 -34.33 -12.47
CA LYS A 96 -8.83 -35.66 -12.72
C LYS A 96 -9.35 -36.37 -13.96
N THR A 97 -10.67 -36.56 -14.05
CA THR A 97 -11.31 -37.24 -15.18
C THR A 97 -10.97 -36.55 -16.49
N VAL A 98 -11.02 -35.21 -16.53
CA VAL A 98 -10.66 -34.41 -17.72
C VAL A 98 -9.19 -34.62 -18.09
N MET A 99 -8.28 -34.62 -17.11
CA MET A 99 -6.86 -34.88 -17.35
C MET A 99 -6.61 -36.31 -17.88
N SER A 100 -7.36 -37.31 -17.39
CA SER A 100 -7.26 -38.69 -17.88
C SER A 100 -7.73 -38.84 -19.33
N GLU A 101 -8.78 -38.12 -19.72
CA GLU A 101 -9.30 -38.10 -21.09
C GLU A 101 -8.34 -37.37 -22.04
N LEU A 102 -7.85 -36.20 -21.64
CA LEU A 102 -6.85 -35.45 -22.39
C LEU A 102 -5.55 -36.24 -22.61
N LEU A 103 -5.08 -36.95 -21.59
CA LEU A 103 -3.89 -37.78 -21.69
C LEU A 103 -4.10 -38.97 -22.62
N ARG A 104 -5.28 -39.61 -22.58
CA ARG A 104 -5.64 -40.67 -23.54
C ARG A 104 -5.57 -40.13 -24.95
N ASP A 105 -6.21 -38.99 -25.22
CA ASP A 105 -6.30 -38.42 -26.56
C ASP A 105 -4.91 -38.03 -27.09
N TYR A 106 -4.10 -37.38 -26.26
CA TYR A 106 -2.70 -37.08 -26.59
C TYR A 106 -1.89 -38.35 -26.91
N LEU A 107 -2.03 -39.41 -26.12
CA LEU A 107 -1.31 -40.66 -26.36
C LEU A 107 -1.76 -41.35 -27.67
N LEU A 108 -3.07 -41.34 -27.98
CA LEU A 108 -3.61 -41.88 -29.23
C LEU A 108 -3.10 -41.08 -30.45
N GLU A 109 -3.09 -39.76 -30.36
CA GLU A 109 -2.55 -38.87 -31.41
C GLU A 109 -1.05 -39.12 -31.66
N ASN A 110 -0.32 -39.55 -30.64
CA ASN A 110 1.09 -39.92 -30.72
C ASN A 110 1.30 -41.42 -31.03
N ASN A 111 0.30 -42.10 -31.60
CA ASN A 111 0.34 -43.51 -32.01
C ASN A 111 0.69 -44.49 -30.87
N ARG A 112 0.31 -44.17 -29.63
CA ARG A 112 0.49 -45.07 -28.47
C ARG A 112 -0.76 -45.90 -28.26
N ASN A 113 -0.57 -47.15 -27.86
CA ASN A 113 -1.66 -48.01 -27.44
C ASN A 113 -2.09 -47.64 -26.01
N VAL A 114 -3.33 -47.18 -25.83
CA VAL A 114 -3.83 -46.69 -24.53
C VAL A 114 -5.26 -47.14 -24.25
N PHE A 115 -5.52 -47.56 -23.01
CA PHE A 115 -6.84 -47.97 -22.52
C PHE A 115 -7.24 -47.15 -21.30
N LEU A 116 -8.45 -46.58 -21.31
CA LEU A 116 -8.99 -45.78 -20.20
C LEU A 116 -10.15 -46.50 -19.50
N LEU A 117 -9.93 -46.87 -18.24
CA LEU A 117 -10.92 -47.53 -17.39
C LEU A 117 -11.61 -46.49 -16.51
N LYS A 118 -12.89 -46.21 -16.80
CA LYS A 118 -13.70 -45.25 -16.02
C LYS A 118 -14.32 -45.84 -14.75
N THR A 119 -14.36 -47.17 -14.63
CA THR A 119 -14.98 -47.87 -13.49
C THR A 119 -14.20 -49.15 -13.17
N TRP A 120 -14.08 -49.47 -11.88
CA TRP A 120 -13.41 -50.69 -11.41
C TRP A 120 -14.40 -51.82 -11.11
N LYS A 121 -14.00 -53.06 -11.39
CA LYS A 121 -14.68 -54.28 -10.94
C LYS A 121 -13.60 -55.22 -10.38
N PRO A 122 -13.75 -55.74 -9.15
CA PRO A 122 -12.72 -56.56 -8.51
C PRO A 122 -12.29 -57.76 -9.36
N LEU A 123 -10.99 -58.02 -9.43
CA LEU A 123 -10.40 -59.11 -10.25
C LEU A 123 -10.84 -60.50 -9.78
N GLU A 124 -11.17 -60.65 -8.51
CA GLU A 124 -11.76 -61.87 -7.94
C GLU A 124 -13.10 -62.28 -8.58
N CYS A 125 -13.79 -61.36 -9.26
CA CYS A 125 -15.03 -61.65 -9.99
C CYS A 125 -14.81 -62.48 -11.27
N PHE A 126 -13.56 -62.61 -11.74
CA PHE A 126 -13.24 -63.29 -12.99
C PHE A 126 -12.68 -64.69 -12.72
N ARG A 127 -13.20 -65.69 -13.46
CA ARG A 127 -12.81 -67.10 -13.32
C ARG A 127 -11.50 -67.40 -14.06
N ALA A 128 -10.37 -66.98 -13.48
CA ALA A 128 -9.02 -67.34 -13.92
C ALA A 128 -8.11 -67.56 -12.70
N THR A 129 -6.99 -68.27 -12.88
CA THR A 129 -6.07 -68.62 -11.77
C THR A 129 -5.00 -67.56 -11.52
N ASP A 130 -4.52 -66.87 -12.55
CA ASP A 130 -3.46 -65.85 -12.41
C ASP A 130 -4.03 -64.41 -12.47
N PRO A 131 -3.50 -63.47 -11.66
CA PRO A 131 -3.92 -62.06 -11.63
C PRO A 131 -3.88 -61.33 -12.99
N TRP A 132 -2.88 -61.60 -13.82
CA TRP A 132 -2.71 -60.94 -15.11
C TRP A 132 -3.81 -61.31 -16.11
N THR A 133 -4.23 -62.57 -16.16
CA THR A 133 -5.37 -63.02 -16.98
C THR A 133 -6.68 -62.41 -16.48
N LYS A 134 -6.90 -62.35 -15.15
CA LYS A 134 -8.07 -61.66 -14.59
C LYS A 134 -8.11 -60.19 -14.99
N PHE A 135 -6.96 -59.51 -14.98
CA PHE A 135 -6.87 -58.12 -15.41
C PHE A 135 -7.14 -57.96 -16.92
N ALA A 136 -6.65 -58.87 -17.75
CA ALA A 136 -7.00 -58.89 -19.18
C ALA A 136 -8.52 -59.02 -19.41
N MET A 137 -9.19 -59.86 -18.62
CA MET A 137 -10.65 -60.04 -18.69
C MET A 137 -11.40 -58.78 -18.26
N LEU A 138 -10.91 -58.06 -17.24
CA LEU A 138 -11.46 -56.75 -16.87
C LEU A 138 -11.30 -55.74 -18.01
N LEU A 139 -10.11 -55.67 -18.62
CA LEU A 139 -9.84 -54.78 -19.75
C LEU A 139 -10.76 -55.12 -20.95
N GLN A 140 -10.91 -56.41 -21.26
CA GLN A 140 -11.83 -56.88 -22.31
C GLN A 140 -13.29 -56.53 -22.04
N GLU A 141 -13.77 -56.63 -20.78
CA GLU A 141 -15.14 -56.24 -20.39
C GLU A 141 -15.37 -54.73 -20.54
N LYS A 142 -14.35 -53.91 -20.28
CA LYS A 142 -14.44 -52.44 -20.32
C LYS A 142 -14.10 -51.84 -21.69
N CYS A 143 -13.31 -52.55 -22.49
CA CYS A 143 -12.85 -52.17 -23.83
C CYS A 143 -13.15 -53.32 -24.82
N PRO A 144 -14.42 -53.58 -25.15
CA PRO A 144 -14.82 -54.75 -25.94
C PRO A 144 -14.35 -54.72 -27.40
N GLU A 145 -13.96 -53.54 -27.91
CA GLU A 145 -13.52 -53.33 -29.29
C GLU A 145 -12.05 -53.73 -29.55
N SER A 146 -11.32 -54.15 -28.51
CA SER A 146 -9.89 -54.48 -28.57
C SER A 146 -9.64 -55.95 -28.29
N SER A 147 -8.54 -56.52 -28.81
CA SER A 147 -8.22 -57.94 -28.61
C SER A 147 -7.38 -58.18 -27.34
N GLY A 148 -7.53 -59.36 -26.73
CA GLY A 148 -6.82 -59.72 -25.49
C GLY A 148 -5.29 -59.64 -25.56
N THR A 149 -4.69 -59.79 -26.75
CA THR A 149 -3.24 -59.66 -26.97
C THR A 149 -2.77 -58.21 -27.06
N ASP A 150 -3.67 -57.27 -27.40
CA ASP A 150 -3.33 -55.86 -27.55
C ASP A 150 -3.16 -55.16 -26.21
N PHE A 151 -3.87 -55.62 -25.16
CA PHE A 151 -3.83 -54.99 -23.84
C PHE A 151 -2.45 -55.00 -23.17
N PHE A 152 -1.58 -55.93 -23.54
CA PHE A 152 -0.24 -56.09 -22.96
C PHE A 152 0.88 -56.08 -24.01
N ALA A 153 0.63 -55.48 -25.17
CA ALA A 153 1.71 -55.16 -26.11
C ALA A 153 2.75 -54.24 -25.43
N PRO A 154 4.05 -54.35 -25.76
CA PRO A 154 5.08 -53.51 -25.15
C PRO A 154 4.73 -52.03 -25.21
N MET A 155 5.01 -51.29 -24.13
CA MET A 155 4.75 -49.85 -23.99
C MET A 155 3.27 -49.43 -24.01
N THR A 156 2.34 -50.37 -23.85
CA THR A 156 0.90 -50.07 -23.68
C THR A 156 0.66 -49.31 -22.39
N VAL A 157 -0.22 -48.30 -22.44
CA VAL A 157 -0.59 -47.45 -21.29
C VAL A 157 -2.00 -47.78 -20.82
N ILE A 158 -2.17 -48.05 -19.53
CA ILE A 158 -3.48 -48.26 -18.91
C ILE A 158 -3.75 -47.12 -17.95
N LEU A 159 -4.76 -46.30 -18.26
CA LEU A 159 -5.24 -45.22 -17.43
C LEU A 159 -6.46 -45.73 -16.64
N ILE A 160 -6.46 -45.54 -15.32
CA ILE A 160 -7.56 -45.97 -14.45
C ILE A 160 -8.09 -44.74 -13.72
N ASP A 161 -9.31 -44.32 -14.07
CA ASP A 161 -10.03 -43.26 -13.36
C ASP A 161 -10.79 -43.82 -12.15
N GLU A 162 -10.92 -43.00 -11.11
CA GLU A 162 -11.44 -43.39 -9.79
C GLU A 162 -10.79 -44.67 -9.25
N ALA A 163 -9.47 -44.80 -9.43
CA ALA A 163 -8.68 -45.99 -9.11
C ALA A 163 -8.75 -46.39 -7.63
N GLN A 164 -9.17 -45.50 -6.72
CA GLN A 164 -9.44 -45.87 -5.32
C GLN A 164 -10.54 -46.93 -5.14
N ALA A 165 -11.37 -47.16 -6.15
CA ALA A 165 -12.32 -48.28 -6.17
C ALA A 165 -11.61 -49.66 -6.19
N SER A 166 -10.33 -49.70 -6.57
CA SER A 166 -9.50 -50.90 -6.58
C SER A 166 -8.79 -51.20 -5.25
N TYR A 167 -8.86 -50.33 -4.24
CA TYR A 167 -8.03 -50.44 -3.03
C TYR A 167 -8.24 -51.72 -2.19
N LYS A 168 -9.29 -52.49 -2.45
CA LYS A 168 -9.56 -53.79 -1.81
C LYS A 168 -9.15 -54.99 -2.69
N ASP A 169 -8.60 -54.73 -3.87
CA ASP A 169 -8.28 -55.74 -4.86
C ASP A 169 -6.85 -56.25 -4.68
N HIS A 170 -6.71 -57.37 -3.97
CA HIS A 170 -5.43 -57.98 -3.63
C HIS A 170 -4.63 -58.39 -4.88
N ASP A 171 -5.29 -59.00 -5.86
CA ASP A 171 -4.65 -59.43 -7.11
C ASP A 171 -4.03 -58.25 -7.86
N PHE A 172 -4.74 -57.10 -7.86
CA PHE A 172 -4.25 -55.91 -8.53
C PHE A 172 -3.09 -55.24 -7.78
N TRP A 173 -3.23 -54.99 -6.48
CA TRP A 173 -2.25 -54.22 -5.73
C TRP A 173 -1.03 -55.03 -5.26
N ASP A 174 -1.21 -56.30 -4.87
CA ASP A 174 -0.14 -57.14 -4.34
C ASP A 174 0.68 -57.83 -5.43
N THR A 175 0.10 -58.02 -6.63
CA THR A 175 0.79 -58.62 -7.78
C THR A 175 1.07 -57.60 -8.88
N ILE A 176 0.04 -57.08 -9.55
CA ILE A 176 0.22 -56.30 -10.79
C ILE A 176 0.96 -54.97 -10.53
N ILE A 177 0.52 -54.19 -9.54
CA ILE A 177 1.16 -52.90 -9.20
C ILE A 177 2.59 -53.11 -8.68
N LYS A 178 2.83 -54.12 -7.84
CA LYS A 178 4.18 -54.41 -7.32
C LYS A 178 5.14 -54.84 -8.42
N GLU A 179 4.74 -55.80 -9.25
CA GLU A 179 5.58 -56.27 -10.34
C GLU A 179 5.96 -55.12 -11.26
N ARG A 180 4.99 -54.29 -11.67
CA ARG A 180 5.29 -53.13 -12.51
C ARG A 180 6.17 -52.10 -11.81
N ARG A 181 5.97 -51.86 -10.50
CA ARG A 181 6.82 -50.93 -9.74
C ARG A 181 8.29 -51.35 -9.74
N TYR A 182 8.58 -52.64 -9.62
CA TYR A 182 9.95 -53.17 -9.58
C TYR A 182 10.44 -53.70 -10.93
N SER A 183 9.82 -53.24 -12.04
CA SER A 183 10.17 -53.59 -13.43
C SER A 183 10.03 -55.09 -13.78
N GLY A 184 9.22 -55.84 -13.04
CA GLY A 184 8.77 -57.20 -13.36
C GLY A 184 7.42 -57.23 -14.10
N GLY A 185 6.94 -58.43 -14.45
CA GLY A 185 5.63 -58.63 -15.09
C GLY A 185 5.60 -58.24 -16.58
N LYS A 186 4.43 -57.82 -17.08
CA LYS A 186 4.24 -57.38 -18.49
C LYS A 186 4.78 -55.97 -18.73
N ASP A 187 5.32 -55.69 -19.92
CA ASP A 187 5.88 -54.37 -20.25
C ASP A 187 4.79 -53.33 -20.58
N ILE A 188 4.08 -52.91 -19.53
CA ILE A 188 3.02 -51.89 -19.59
C ILE A 188 3.27 -50.76 -18.60
N LYS A 189 2.62 -49.63 -18.83
CA LYS A 189 2.61 -48.46 -17.96
C LYS A 189 1.22 -48.25 -17.39
N ILE A 190 1.10 -47.95 -16.09
CA ILE A 190 -0.18 -47.78 -15.40
C ILE A 190 -0.26 -46.37 -14.80
N CYS A 191 -1.32 -45.63 -15.08
CA CYS A 191 -1.60 -44.33 -14.47
C CYS A 191 -2.88 -44.40 -13.65
N LEU A 192 -2.78 -44.16 -12.34
CA LEU A 192 -3.87 -44.27 -11.38
C LEU A 192 -4.37 -42.87 -11.01
N PHE A 193 -5.62 -42.54 -11.34
CA PHE A 193 -6.27 -41.31 -10.89
C PHE A 193 -7.17 -41.59 -9.69
N CYS A 194 -6.83 -41.03 -8.54
CA CYS A 194 -7.49 -41.31 -7.26
C CYS A 194 -8.08 -40.05 -6.62
N SER A 195 -9.25 -40.19 -5.99
CA SER A 195 -9.90 -39.12 -5.21
C SER A 195 -9.47 -39.06 -3.73
N TYR A 196 -8.94 -40.16 -3.19
CA TYR A 196 -8.35 -40.31 -1.85
C TYR A 196 -7.45 -41.57 -1.87
N GLY A 197 -6.65 -41.80 -0.83
CA GLY A 197 -5.66 -42.88 -0.71
C GLY A 197 -4.26 -42.40 -0.28
N SER A 198 -3.44 -43.28 0.31
CA SER A 198 -2.11 -42.95 0.87
C SER A 198 -1.18 -42.24 -0.14
N PRO A 199 -0.46 -41.16 0.24
CA PRO A 199 0.45 -40.44 -0.66
C PRO A 199 1.59 -41.32 -1.16
N THR A 200 2.03 -42.27 -0.34
CA THR A 200 3.23 -43.07 -0.57
C THR A 200 2.92 -44.45 -1.10
N THR A 201 1.78 -45.04 -0.74
CA THR A 201 1.43 -46.43 -1.07
C THR A 201 0.19 -46.58 -1.94
N GLY A 202 -0.55 -45.50 -2.19
CA GLY A 202 -1.87 -45.55 -2.84
C GLY A 202 -2.98 -46.03 -1.91
N VAL A 203 -2.76 -47.10 -1.15
CA VAL A 203 -3.77 -47.73 -0.28
C VAL A 203 -3.51 -47.42 1.19
N ASP A 204 -4.57 -47.08 1.95
CA ASP A 204 -4.49 -46.69 3.37
C ASP A 204 -4.71 -47.84 4.37
N ASN A 205 -5.47 -48.88 4.00
CA ASN A 205 -5.90 -49.93 4.91
C ASN A 205 -5.28 -51.26 4.47
N VAL A 206 -4.47 -51.88 5.33
CA VAL A 206 -3.55 -52.96 4.95
C VAL A 206 -4.02 -54.31 5.47
N GLU A 207 -4.55 -55.13 4.57
CA GLU A 207 -4.55 -56.60 4.68
C GLU A 207 -3.34 -57.22 3.95
N PHE A 208 -2.53 -56.40 3.26
CA PHE A 208 -1.36 -56.77 2.47
C PHE A 208 -0.28 -55.67 2.53
N THR A 209 0.92 -55.91 1.99
CA THR A 209 2.04 -54.94 2.02
C THR A 209 2.11 -54.19 0.68
N PRO A 210 1.53 -52.99 0.52
CA PRO A 210 1.47 -52.28 -0.77
C PRO A 210 2.84 -51.82 -1.28
N ALA A 211 2.94 -51.59 -2.59
CA ALA A 211 4.12 -50.97 -3.20
C ALA A 211 4.30 -49.52 -2.73
N VAL A 212 5.55 -49.08 -2.56
CA VAL A 212 5.87 -47.67 -2.26
C VAL A 212 6.22 -46.94 -3.56
N PHE A 213 5.48 -45.88 -3.85
CA PHE A 213 5.74 -44.97 -4.96
C PHE A 213 6.80 -43.96 -4.57
N GLY A 214 7.81 -43.71 -5.39
CA GLY A 214 8.79 -42.63 -5.15
C GLY A 214 8.21 -41.24 -5.43
N PRO A 215 8.85 -40.15 -4.98
CA PRO A 215 8.42 -38.77 -5.28
C PRO A 215 8.20 -38.50 -6.77
N GLU A 216 8.99 -39.13 -7.65
CA GLU A 216 8.97 -39.06 -9.11
C GLU A 216 7.70 -39.65 -9.75
N GLN A 217 6.96 -40.48 -9.00
CA GLN A 217 5.75 -41.16 -9.45
C GLN A 217 4.46 -40.51 -8.96
N ARG A 218 4.57 -39.46 -8.13
CA ARG A 218 3.43 -38.89 -7.39
C ARG A 218 3.04 -37.54 -7.97
N ILE A 219 1.78 -37.43 -8.40
CA ILE A 219 1.18 -36.16 -8.84
C ILE A 219 0.00 -35.84 -7.93
N THR A 220 -0.14 -34.58 -7.57
CA THR A 220 -1.12 -34.12 -6.57
C THR A 220 -1.83 -32.84 -7.01
N LEU A 221 -2.58 -32.19 -6.13
CA LEU A 221 -3.34 -30.97 -6.45
C LEU A 221 -2.46 -29.86 -7.04
N THR A 222 -1.30 -29.60 -6.44
CA THR A 222 -0.31 -28.62 -6.89
C THR A 222 1.08 -29.25 -6.96
N PRO A 223 2.00 -28.76 -7.80
CA PRO A 223 3.38 -29.22 -7.82
C PRO A 223 4.01 -29.25 -6.42
N GLN A 224 4.72 -30.33 -6.08
CA GLN A 224 5.40 -30.46 -4.79
C GLN A 224 6.81 -29.86 -4.85
N PRO A 225 7.30 -29.27 -3.74
CA PRO A 225 8.59 -28.60 -3.72
C PRO A 225 9.78 -29.58 -3.77
N ASP A 226 9.56 -30.86 -3.49
CA ASP A 226 10.60 -31.89 -3.51
C ASP A 226 11.31 -31.94 -4.87
N GLU A 227 12.63 -32.06 -4.85
CA GLU A 227 13.51 -32.00 -6.02
C GLU A 227 13.14 -33.08 -7.05
N ASP A 228 12.88 -34.30 -6.58
CA ASP A 228 12.54 -35.47 -7.40
C ASP A 228 11.06 -35.53 -7.80
N SER A 229 10.20 -34.65 -7.26
CA SER A 229 8.78 -34.64 -7.62
C SER A 229 8.53 -33.94 -8.97
N PRO A 230 7.63 -34.49 -9.81
CA PRO A 230 7.21 -33.83 -11.04
C PRO A 230 6.70 -32.42 -10.76
N LYS A 231 7.10 -31.45 -11.59
CA LYS A 231 6.71 -30.04 -11.46
C LYS A 231 5.32 -29.75 -12.05
N LEU A 232 4.43 -30.75 -12.01
CA LEU A 232 3.08 -30.71 -12.56
C LEU A 232 2.02 -31.03 -11.50
N GLY A 233 0.78 -30.55 -11.69
CA GLY A 233 -0.32 -30.73 -10.74
C GLY A 233 -1.70 -30.76 -11.40
N LEU A 234 -2.71 -31.17 -10.62
CA LEU A 234 -4.10 -31.22 -11.09
C LEU A 234 -4.76 -29.86 -11.22
N PHE A 235 -4.34 -28.86 -10.45
CA PHE A 235 -4.81 -27.49 -10.62
C PHE A 235 -4.13 -26.83 -11.81
N PHE A 236 -4.81 -25.84 -12.38
CA PHE A 236 -4.24 -25.04 -13.45
C PHE A 236 -3.00 -24.30 -12.96
N THR A 237 -1.95 -24.26 -13.78
CA THR A 237 -0.91 -23.23 -13.62
C THR A 237 -1.51 -21.85 -13.84
N ARG A 238 -0.73 -20.78 -13.62
CA ARG A 238 -1.21 -19.43 -13.88
C ARG A 238 -1.61 -19.27 -15.36
N ASP A 239 -0.75 -19.69 -16.28
CA ASP A 239 -0.99 -19.54 -17.71
C ASP A 239 -2.18 -20.40 -18.17
N GLU A 240 -2.26 -21.67 -17.70
CA GLU A 240 -3.39 -22.53 -18.01
C GLU A 240 -4.73 -21.96 -17.48
N PHE A 241 -4.69 -21.26 -16.34
CA PHE A 241 -5.87 -20.64 -15.75
C PHE A 241 -6.35 -19.45 -16.57
N ASP A 242 -5.43 -18.59 -16.99
CA ASP A 242 -5.73 -17.39 -17.78
C ASP A 242 -6.29 -17.79 -19.15
N ASP A 243 -5.70 -18.81 -19.78
CA ASP A 243 -6.19 -19.41 -21.02
C ASP A 243 -7.57 -20.05 -20.85
N ALA A 244 -7.78 -20.81 -19.77
CA ALA A 244 -9.07 -21.44 -19.51
C ALA A 244 -10.18 -20.40 -19.25
N VAL A 245 -9.90 -19.32 -18.52
CA VAL A 245 -10.84 -18.21 -18.32
C VAL A 245 -11.16 -17.55 -19.66
N SER A 246 -10.14 -17.22 -20.46
CA SER A 246 -10.30 -16.59 -21.77
C SER A 246 -11.17 -17.40 -22.73
N LEU A 247 -10.92 -18.71 -22.80
CA LEU A 247 -11.71 -19.63 -23.62
C LEU A 247 -13.15 -19.74 -23.14
N LEU A 248 -13.36 -19.84 -21.82
CA LEU A 248 -14.69 -19.91 -21.22
C LEU A 248 -15.51 -18.66 -21.54
N THR A 249 -14.94 -17.45 -21.37
CA THR A 249 -15.66 -16.20 -21.64
C THR A 249 -15.86 -15.91 -23.13
N THR A 250 -15.06 -16.53 -24.00
CA THR A 250 -15.14 -16.37 -25.46
C THR A 250 -16.10 -17.37 -26.11
N ASN A 251 -16.15 -18.61 -25.62
CA ASN A 251 -16.82 -19.73 -26.30
C ASN A 251 -18.14 -20.14 -25.65
N GLN A 252 -18.30 -19.97 -24.33
CA GLN A 252 -19.47 -20.48 -23.60
C GLN A 252 -20.69 -19.53 -23.65
N TYR A 253 -20.48 -18.23 -23.89
CA TYR A 253 -21.51 -17.21 -23.73
C TYR A 253 -21.86 -16.51 -25.05
N ASP A 254 -23.16 -16.27 -25.28
CA ASP A 254 -23.68 -15.54 -26.46
C ASP A 254 -23.05 -14.14 -26.64
N ARG A 255 -22.75 -13.48 -25.53
CA ARG A 255 -22.07 -12.17 -25.49
C ARG A 255 -20.73 -12.34 -24.80
N LYS A 256 -19.68 -12.12 -25.59
CA LYS A 256 -18.29 -12.22 -25.16
C LYS A 256 -17.95 -11.10 -24.19
N PHE A 257 -17.15 -11.43 -23.19
CA PHE A 257 -16.59 -10.50 -22.24
C PHE A 257 -15.20 -11.00 -21.84
N THR A 258 -14.42 -10.15 -21.18
CA THR A 258 -13.10 -10.52 -20.67
C THR A 258 -13.01 -10.20 -19.18
N PHE A 259 -11.95 -10.66 -18.53
CA PHE A 259 -11.55 -10.18 -17.21
C PHE A 259 -10.28 -9.37 -17.36
N ASP A 260 -10.09 -8.34 -16.52
CA ASP A 260 -8.79 -7.67 -16.43
C ASP A 260 -7.78 -8.53 -15.66
N GLU A 261 -6.49 -8.20 -15.79
CA GLU A 261 -5.40 -9.00 -15.22
C GLU A 261 -5.53 -9.15 -13.69
N GLU A 262 -5.92 -8.06 -13.03
CA GLU A 262 -6.11 -8.04 -11.58
C GLU A 262 -7.28 -8.93 -11.11
N ALA A 263 -8.40 -8.96 -11.85
CA ALA A 263 -9.53 -9.83 -11.58
C ALA A 263 -9.14 -11.31 -11.76
N ILE A 264 -8.46 -11.64 -12.87
CA ILE A 264 -8.00 -13.01 -13.12
C ILE A 264 -6.99 -13.43 -12.04
N SER A 265 -6.09 -12.53 -11.62
CA SER A 265 -5.13 -12.77 -10.53
C SER A 265 -5.83 -13.03 -9.19
N TYR A 266 -6.87 -12.24 -8.88
CA TYR A 266 -7.67 -12.41 -7.67
C TYR A 266 -8.40 -13.75 -7.65
N LEU A 267 -9.00 -14.15 -8.77
CA LEU A 267 -9.71 -15.42 -8.92
C LEU A 267 -8.77 -16.63 -8.86
N TYR A 268 -7.58 -16.54 -9.45
CA TYR A 268 -6.56 -17.57 -9.35
C TYR A 268 -6.10 -17.78 -7.91
N LYS A 269 -5.84 -16.69 -7.17
CA LYS A 269 -5.48 -16.73 -5.74
C LYS A 269 -6.61 -17.34 -4.88
N LEU A 270 -7.88 -17.02 -5.14
CA LEU A 270 -9.06 -17.55 -4.43
C LEU A 270 -9.27 -19.05 -4.70
N THR A 271 -9.05 -19.49 -5.93
CA THR A 271 -9.30 -20.87 -6.34
C THR A 271 -8.09 -21.76 -6.22
N ASN A 272 -6.89 -21.19 -6.08
CA ASN A 272 -5.62 -21.91 -6.21
C ASN A 272 -5.45 -22.58 -7.60
N GLY A 273 -6.09 -22.04 -8.65
CA GLY A 273 -6.14 -22.71 -9.95
C GLY A 273 -7.07 -23.92 -10.00
N HIS A 274 -7.89 -24.15 -8.97
CA HIS A 274 -8.80 -25.30 -8.91
C HIS A 274 -9.82 -25.26 -10.06
N PRO A 275 -9.83 -26.26 -10.98
CA PRO A 275 -10.64 -26.19 -12.21
C PRO A 275 -12.14 -25.99 -11.96
N GLY A 276 -12.74 -26.80 -11.08
CA GLY A 276 -14.14 -26.63 -10.72
C GLY A 276 -14.45 -25.30 -10.03
N GLY A 277 -13.53 -24.77 -9.21
CA GLY A 277 -13.71 -23.49 -8.52
C GLY A 277 -13.63 -22.30 -9.48
N MET A 278 -12.68 -22.35 -10.42
CA MET A 278 -12.53 -21.37 -11.49
C MET A 278 -13.82 -21.24 -12.30
N THR A 279 -14.26 -22.33 -12.92
CA THR A 279 -15.46 -22.34 -13.78
C THR A 279 -16.68 -21.85 -13.00
N SER A 280 -16.85 -22.30 -11.75
CA SER A 280 -18.01 -21.93 -10.94
C SER A 280 -18.05 -20.44 -10.58
N LEU A 281 -16.90 -19.81 -10.31
CA LEU A 281 -16.82 -18.38 -10.00
C LEU A 281 -16.95 -17.50 -11.24
N VAL A 282 -16.37 -17.90 -12.38
CA VAL A 282 -16.57 -17.20 -13.66
C VAL A 282 -18.05 -17.22 -14.05
N ASN A 283 -18.71 -18.38 -13.94
CA ASN A 283 -20.15 -18.52 -14.18
C ASN A 283 -20.99 -17.63 -13.25
N PHE A 284 -20.61 -17.54 -11.98
CA PHE A 284 -21.27 -16.67 -11.02
C PHE A 284 -21.12 -15.19 -11.37
N LEU A 285 -19.91 -14.73 -11.71
CA LEU A 285 -19.64 -13.33 -12.03
C LEU A 285 -20.29 -12.91 -13.35
N GLN A 286 -20.34 -13.82 -14.33
CA GLN A 286 -21.13 -13.62 -15.53
C GLN A 286 -22.61 -13.49 -15.21
N TYR A 287 -23.15 -14.34 -14.33
CA TYR A 287 -24.54 -14.28 -13.90
C TYR A 287 -24.86 -12.97 -13.17
N GLU A 288 -23.98 -12.53 -12.27
CA GLU A 288 -24.12 -11.32 -11.47
C GLU A 288 -24.15 -10.05 -12.34
N HIS A 289 -23.23 -9.97 -13.29
CA HIS A 289 -23.10 -8.81 -14.18
C HIS A 289 -23.81 -8.98 -15.53
N ARG A 290 -24.63 -10.03 -15.67
CA ARG A 290 -25.27 -10.43 -16.94
C ARG A 290 -26.01 -9.28 -17.62
N SER A 291 -26.76 -8.48 -16.85
CA SER A 291 -27.52 -7.35 -17.39
C SER A 291 -26.59 -6.31 -17.99
N LYS A 292 -25.52 -5.94 -17.27
CA LYS A 292 -24.53 -4.95 -17.73
C LYS A 292 -23.78 -5.43 -18.97
N ILE A 293 -23.40 -6.71 -19.01
CA ILE A 293 -22.74 -7.33 -20.17
C ILE A 293 -23.69 -7.37 -21.38
N LYS A 294 -24.95 -7.78 -21.16
CA LYS A 294 -25.95 -7.88 -22.23
C LYS A 294 -26.29 -6.52 -22.86
N HIS A 295 -26.28 -5.46 -22.07
CA HIS A 295 -26.55 -4.09 -22.52
C HIS A 295 -25.28 -3.32 -22.91
N GLU A 296 -24.13 -4.00 -23.01
CA GLU A 296 -22.84 -3.44 -23.42
C GLU A 296 -22.37 -2.28 -22.52
N HIS A 297 -22.86 -2.24 -21.27
CA HIS A 297 -22.40 -1.29 -20.26
C HIS A 297 -21.02 -1.66 -19.71
N ILE A 298 -20.69 -2.96 -19.72
CA ILE A 298 -19.35 -3.46 -19.42
C ILE A 298 -18.96 -4.55 -20.43
N SER A 299 -17.73 -4.51 -20.92
CA SER A 299 -17.11 -5.55 -21.75
C SER A 299 -16.00 -6.32 -21.02
N THR A 300 -15.48 -5.74 -19.94
CA THR A 300 -14.42 -6.32 -19.10
C THR A 300 -14.87 -6.33 -17.64
N ILE A 301 -14.81 -7.49 -16.99
CA ILE A 301 -15.00 -7.64 -15.56
C ILE A 301 -13.68 -7.29 -14.86
N THR A 302 -13.68 -6.18 -14.14
CA THR A 302 -12.52 -5.72 -13.35
C THR A 302 -12.48 -6.33 -11.96
N LYS A 303 -11.36 -6.20 -11.26
CA LYS A 303 -11.24 -6.67 -9.86
C LYS A 303 -12.34 -6.10 -8.97
N ASP A 304 -12.72 -4.83 -9.15
CA ASP A 304 -13.83 -4.22 -8.39
C ASP A 304 -15.17 -4.89 -8.67
N HIS A 305 -15.43 -5.29 -9.91
CA HIS A 305 -16.64 -6.06 -10.26
C HIS A 305 -16.63 -7.44 -9.59
N VAL A 306 -15.45 -8.07 -9.46
CA VAL A 306 -15.29 -9.33 -8.71
C VAL A 306 -15.57 -9.11 -7.23
N LEU A 307 -14.96 -8.11 -6.62
CA LEU A 307 -15.16 -7.76 -5.21
C LEU A 307 -16.62 -7.43 -4.91
N GLU A 308 -17.27 -6.64 -5.76
CA GLU A 308 -18.69 -6.31 -5.66
C GLU A 308 -19.57 -7.57 -5.73
N GLY A 309 -19.30 -8.46 -6.70
CA GLY A 309 -20.06 -9.69 -6.85
C GLY A 309 -19.91 -10.64 -5.66
N LEU A 310 -18.77 -10.60 -4.99
CA LEU A 310 -18.47 -11.46 -3.83
C LEU A 310 -18.90 -10.86 -2.48
N LYS A 311 -19.53 -9.66 -2.44
CA LYS A 311 -19.96 -9.03 -1.17
C LYS A 311 -21.03 -9.81 -0.41
N ASP A 312 -21.88 -10.55 -1.11
CA ASP A 312 -23.00 -11.32 -0.52
C ASP A 312 -22.67 -12.82 -0.54
N ASP A 313 -22.06 -13.29 0.56
CA ASP A 313 -21.66 -14.69 0.72
C ASP A 313 -22.83 -15.66 0.50
N ASP A 314 -24.02 -15.34 1.03
CA ASP A 314 -25.23 -16.15 0.88
C ASP A 314 -25.62 -16.32 -0.58
N ARG A 315 -25.55 -15.24 -1.36
CA ARG A 315 -25.87 -15.26 -2.79
C ARG A 315 -24.85 -16.06 -3.59
N VAL A 316 -23.55 -15.84 -3.34
CA VAL A 316 -22.47 -16.59 -4.00
C VAL A 316 -22.64 -18.09 -3.73
N PHE A 317 -22.76 -18.46 -2.46
CA PHE A 317 -22.82 -19.88 -2.09
C PHE A 317 -24.13 -20.56 -2.48
N ARG A 318 -25.25 -19.83 -2.53
CA ARG A 318 -26.51 -20.34 -3.10
C ARG A 318 -26.37 -20.65 -4.58
N PHE A 319 -25.63 -19.84 -5.33
CA PHE A 319 -25.33 -20.11 -6.75
C PHE A 319 -24.39 -21.33 -6.89
N LEU A 320 -23.31 -21.37 -6.11
CA LEU A 320 -22.31 -22.43 -6.18
C LEU A 320 -22.89 -23.82 -5.84
N ARG A 321 -23.97 -23.93 -5.05
CA ARG A 321 -24.69 -25.20 -4.79
C ARG A 321 -25.14 -25.95 -6.06
N ASN A 322 -25.33 -25.23 -7.15
CA ASN A 322 -25.74 -25.80 -8.45
C ASN A 322 -24.56 -25.99 -9.42
N GLN A 323 -23.33 -25.75 -8.98
CA GLN A 323 -22.13 -25.85 -9.80
C GLN A 323 -21.31 -27.12 -9.48
N ALA A 324 -20.41 -27.51 -10.39
CA ALA A 324 -19.63 -28.73 -10.27
C ALA A 324 -18.74 -28.79 -9.01
N VAL A 325 -18.26 -27.63 -8.52
CA VAL A 325 -17.41 -27.50 -7.32
C VAL A 325 -18.13 -27.90 -6.03
N TYR A 326 -19.47 -27.87 -6.01
CA TYR A 326 -20.27 -28.20 -4.83
C TYR A 326 -20.03 -29.64 -4.32
N ARG A 327 -19.66 -30.55 -5.23
CA ARG A 327 -19.31 -31.95 -4.88
C ARG A 327 -18.11 -32.05 -3.93
N SER A 328 -17.32 -30.99 -3.84
CA SER A 328 -16.12 -30.89 -2.99
C SER A 328 -16.39 -30.11 -1.70
N PHE A 329 -17.62 -29.63 -1.48
CA PHE A 329 -18.00 -28.86 -0.30
C PHE A 329 -18.71 -29.72 0.77
N PRO A 330 -18.40 -29.52 2.07
CA PRO A 330 -19.08 -30.17 3.19
C PRO A 330 -20.57 -29.86 3.25
N THR A 331 -21.43 -30.86 3.00
CA THR A 331 -22.90 -30.74 3.01
C THR A 331 -23.63 -32.07 3.27
N GLY A 332 -24.93 -31.98 3.58
CA GLY A 332 -25.84 -33.13 3.66
C GLY A 332 -25.73 -33.97 4.94
N SER A 333 -26.41 -35.13 4.96
CA SER A 333 -26.46 -36.03 6.12
C SER A 333 -25.12 -36.65 6.53
N GLN A 334 -24.10 -36.51 5.68
CA GLN A 334 -22.75 -37.02 5.91
C GLN A 334 -21.83 -35.96 6.57
N PHE A 335 -22.29 -34.72 6.71
CA PHE A 335 -21.61 -33.69 7.50
C PHE A 335 -21.93 -33.90 9.00
N THR A 336 -21.33 -34.94 9.57
CA THR A 336 -21.52 -35.32 10.97
C THR A 336 -20.84 -34.32 11.92
N LEU A 337 -21.19 -34.36 13.21
CA LEU A 337 -20.55 -33.53 14.23
C LEU A 337 -19.03 -33.77 14.31
N GLN A 338 -18.58 -35.01 14.12
CA GLN A 338 -17.16 -35.36 14.09
C GLN A 338 -16.46 -34.70 12.90
N ALA A 339 -17.05 -34.79 11.69
CA ALA A 339 -16.52 -34.14 10.49
C ALA A 339 -16.48 -32.61 10.63
N ALA A 340 -17.53 -32.02 11.20
CA ALA A 340 -17.59 -30.58 11.47
C ALA A 340 -16.51 -30.12 12.46
N ARG A 341 -16.23 -30.91 13.50
CA ARG A 341 -15.15 -30.64 14.46
C ARG A 341 -13.77 -30.67 13.79
N THR A 342 -13.48 -31.70 13.00
CA THR A 342 -12.21 -31.82 12.28
C THR A 342 -12.01 -30.64 11.32
N LEU A 343 -13.01 -30.29 10.51
CA LEU A 343 -12.90 -29.18 9.55
C LEU A 343 -12.74 -27.83 10.24
N SER A 344 -13.43 -27.62 11.36
CA SER A 344 -13.27 -26.40 12.17
C SER A 344 -11.89 -26.30 12.79
N GLN A 345 -11.32 -27.42 13.24
CA GLN A 345 -9.97 -27.44 13.82
C GLN A 345 -8.90 -27.17 12.75
N ILE A 346 -9.06 -27.70 11.53
CA ILE A 346 -8.18 -27.37 10.40
C ILE A 346 -8.27 -25.89 10.02
N LEU A 347 -9.46 -25.29 10.08
CA LEU A 347 -9.66 -23.86 9.83
C LEU A 347 -8.95 -22.99 10.87
N GLU A 348 -8.88 -23.44 12.11
CA GLU A 348 -8.14 -22.76 13.19
C GLU A 348 -6.64 -23.02 13.10
N GLU A 349 -6.20 -24.28 12.97
CA GLU A 349 -4.78 -24.63 13.03
C GLU A 349 -4.04 -24.41 11.71
N GLY A 350 -4.77 -24.19 10.62
CA GLY A 350 -4.26 -24.07 9.26
C GLY A 350 -4.11 -25.43 8.59
N ASN A 351 -3.44 -26.37 9.24
CA ASN A 351 -3.37 -27.76 8.84
C ASN A 351 -3.25 -28.64 10.10
N MET A 352 -3.49 -29.93 9.96
CA MET A 352 -3.36 -30.89 11.07
C MET A 352 -2.55 -32.09 10.63
N ARG A 353 -1.85 -32.76 11.57
CA ARG A 353 -1.29 -34.09 11.29
C ARG A 353 -2.41 -35.05 10.89
N PHE A 354 -2.17 -35.81 9.84
CA PHE A 354 -3.15 -36.76 9.34
C PHE A 354 -3.18 -37.99 10.25
N ASP A 355 -4.30 -38.20 10.94
CA ASP A 355 -4.56 -39.42 11.71
C ASP A 355 -5.61 -40.26 10.98
N ILE A 356 -5.19 -41.44 10.52
CA ILE A 356 -6.09 -42.37 9.85
C ILE A 356 -7.17 -42.91 10.81
N ASN A 357 -6.97 -42.89 12.13
CA ASN A 357 -7.95 -43.42 13.08
C ASN A 357 -9.03 -42.41 13.46
N ASP A 358 -8.88 -41.13 13.10
CA ASP A 358 -9.89 -40.11 13.31
C ASP A 358 -11.06 -40.30 12.34
N VAL A 359 -12.23 -40.68 12.87
CA VAL A 359 -13.46 -40.94 12.10
C VAL A 359 -13.94 -39.69 11.34
N GLY A 360 -13.80 -38.50 11.92
CA GLY A 360 -14.14 -37.23 11.28
C GLY A 360 -13.20 -36.94 10.12
N MET A 361 -11.90 -37.08 10.34
CA MET A 361 -10.87 -36.87 9.32
C MET A 361 -11.00 -37.87 8.17
N GLN A 362 -11.21 -39.15 8.46
CA GLN A 362 -11.50 -40.16 7.44
C GLN A 362 -12.73 -39.80 6.60
N THR A 363 -13.79 -39.31 7.24
CA THR A 363 -15.03 -38.92 6.55
C THR A 363 -14.75 -37.76 5.61
N CYS A 364 -14.13 -36.68 6.11
CA CYS A 364 -13.80 -35.50 5.31
C CYS A 364 -12.84 -35.84 4.15
N TYR A 365 -11.85 -36.68 4.41
CA TYR A 365 -10.88 -37.14 3.43
C TYR A 365 -11.49 -37.98 2.32
N LYS A 366 -12.27 -39.01 2.66
CA LYS A 366 -12.95 -39.88 1.66
C LYS A 366 -14.00 -39.13 0.84
N LYS A 367 -14.58 -38.07 1.38
CA LYS A 367 -15.49 -37.17 0.66
C LYS A 367 -14.76 -36.11 -0.18
N GLY A 368 -13.43 -36.02 -0.05
CA GLY A 368 -12.61 -35.05 -0.78
C GLY A 368 -12.77 -33.61 -0.29
N TRP A 369 -13.26 -33.41 0.93
CA TRP A 369 -13.28 -32.12 1.61
C TRP A 369 -11.90 -31.77 2.19
N LEU A 370 -11.07 -32.79 2.42
CA LEU A 370 -9.67 -32.66 2.79
C LEU A 370 -8.79 -33.39 1.79
N HIS A 371 -7.57 -32.89 1.65
CA HIS A 371 -6.50 -33.54 0.92
C HIS A 371 -5.33 -33.86 1.87
N ARG A 372 -4.69 -34.99 1.65
CA ARG A 372 -3.57 -35.48 2.47
C ARG A 372 -2.25 -35.23 1.76
N ILE A 373 -1.31 -34.52 2.36
CA ILE A 373 0.00 -34.22 1.74
C ILE A 373 1.11 -34.78 2.62
N SER A 374 2.15 -35.33 1.99
CA SER A 374 3.35 -35.81 2.69
C SER A 374 4.37 -34.68 2.73
N VAL A 375 4.93 -34.40 3.92
CA VAL A 375 5.87 -33.29 4.15
C VAL A 375 7.13 -33.81 4.83
N GLY A 376 8.30 -33.45 4.31
CA GLY A 376 9.61 -33.74 4.89
C GLY A 376 10.43 -34.79 4.11
N LYS A 377 11.75 -34.59 4.03
CA LYS A 377 12.71 -35.47 3.30
C LYS A 377 13.26 -36.61 4.16
N TYR A 378 13.51 -36.36 5.45
CA TYR A 378 14.15 -37.32 6.39
C TYR A 378 13.20 -37.85 7.48
N ASP A 379 12.22 -37.04 7.91
CA ASP A 379 11.15 -37.41 8.85
C ASP A 379 9.78 -37.14 8.20
N ALA A 380 9.47 -37.86 7.12
CA ALA A 380 8.24 -37.64 6.36
C ALA A 380 7.00 -37.94 7.23
N TYR A 381 6.11 -36.96 7.37
CA TYR A 381 4.80 -37.14 7.99
C TYR A 381 3.71 -36.53 7.11
N ASP A 382 2.49 -37.00 7.30
CA ASP A 382 1.36 -36.55 6.51
C ASP A 382 0.54 -35.50 7.25
N ILE A 383 0.05 -34.51 6.50
CA ILE A 383 -0.86 -33.47 6.98
C ILE A 383 -2.17 -33.46 6.18
N ALA A 384 -3.24 -33.02 6.83
CA ALA A 384 -4.53 -32.74 6.22
C ALA A 384 -4.67 -31.24 5.93
N VAL A 385 -5.09 -30.91 4.71
CA VAL A 385 -5.29 -29.54 4.21
C VAL A 385 -6.61 -29.43 3.44
N LEU A 386 -7.14 -28.22 3.30
CA LEU A 386 -8.26 -27.92 2.41
C LEU A 386 -7.79 -27.81 0.95
N PRO A 387 -8.64 -28.10 -0.05
CA PRO A 387 -8.23 -28.07 -1.46
C PRO A 387 -7.95 -26.67 -1.99
N SER A 388 -8.71 -25.66 -1.57
CA SER A 388 -8.48 -24.27 -1.96
C SER A 388 -9.09 -23.29 -0.98
N ARG A 389 -8.75 -22.00 -1.12
CA ARG A 389 -9.30 -20.92 -0.30
C ARG A 389 -10.83 -20.81 -0.43
N LEU A 390 -11.39 -21.09 -1.61
CA LEU A 390 -12.83 -21.19 -1.80
C LEU A 390 -13.50 -22.23 -0.89
N HIS A 391 -12.82 -23.34 -0.56
CA HIS A 391 -13.34 -24.35 0.37
C HIS A 391 -13.32 -23.86 1.82
N GLU A 392 -12.30 -23.09 2.19
CA GLU A 392 -12.24 -22.42 3.50
C GLU A 392 -13.38 -21.39 3.63
N LYS A 393 -13.60 -20.57 2.60
CA LYS A 393 -14.71 -19.60 2.56
C LYS A 393 -16.09 -20.27 2.70
N TRP A 394 -16.29 -21.42 2.07
CA TRP A 394 -17.51 -22.22 2.24
C TRP A 394 -17.71 -22.67 3.69
N LEU A 395 -16.63 -23.13 4.36
CA LEU A 395 -16.67 -23.54 5.76
C LEU A 395 -16.98 -22.38 6.71
N GLU A 396 -16.32 -21.23 6.52
CA GLU A 396 -16.61 -20.01 7.29
C GLU A 396 -18.08 -19.61 7.16
N HIS A 397 -18.62 -19.68 5.94
CA HIS A 397 -20.02 -19.39 5.69
C HIS A 397 -20.97 -20.35 6.42
N ILE A 398 -20.73 -21.67 6.37
CA ILE A 398 -21.55 -22.64 7.10
C ILE A 398 -21.46 -22.43 8.62
N ILE A 399 -20.26 -22.18 9.15
CA ILE A 399 -20.07 -21.92 10.58
C ILE A 399 -20.76 -20.62 10.99
N GLY A 400 -20.72 -19.60 10.14
CA GLY A 400 -21.34 -18.28 10.33
C GLY A 400 -22.87 -18.29 10.28
N GLN A 401 -23.51 -19.31 9.69
CA GLN A 401 -24.98 -19.44 9.71
C GLN A 401 -25.55 -19.67 11.12
N VAL A 402 -24.73 -20.12 12.07
CA VAL A 402 -25.08 -20.21 13.49
C VAL A 402 -24.35 -19.09 14.25
N ALA A 403 -24.72 -17.85 13.92
CA ALA A 403 -24.07 -16.66 14.47
C ALA A 403 -24.17 -16.62 16.00
N LYS A 404 -23.06 -16.29 16.64
CA LYS A 404 -22.98 -16.06 18.09
C LYS A 404 -22.62 -14.60 18.36
N PRO A 405 -23.20 -13.99 19.40
CA PRO A 405 -22.73 -12.69 19.86
C PRO A 405 -21.29 -12.81 20.35
N LEU A 406 -20.56 -11.69 20.29
CA LEU A 406 -19.24 -11.60 20.91
C LEU A 406 -19.35 -11.94 22.41
N PRO A 407 -18.37 -12.64 23.01
CA PRO A 407 -18.39 -12.93 24.44
C PRO A 407 -18.53 -11.65 25.27
N ASN A 408 -19.46 -11.64 26.23
CA ASN A 408 -19.79 -10.47 27.07
C ASN A 408 -18.61 -9.86 27.84
N ARG A 409 -17.49 -10.59 27.96
CA ARG A 409 -16.24 -10.10 28.55
C ARG A 409 -15.52 -9.06 27.68
N PHE A 410 -15.89 -8.97 26.41
CA PHE A 410 -15.39 -7.95 25.49
C PHE A 410 -16.49 -6.93 25.26
N GLN A 411 -16.37 -5.78 25.92
CA GLN A 411 -17.32 -4.66 25.75
C GLN A 411 -16.90 -3.72 24.62
N GLN A 412 -15.63 -3.81 24.20
CA GLN A 412 -15.04 -3.00 23.15
C GLN A 412 -14.15 -3.89 22.26
N LEU A 413 -14.04 -3.53 20.97
CA LEU A 413 -13.36 -4.34 19.96
C LEU A 413 -11.85 -4.41 20.20
N ASP A 414 -11.25 -3.36 20.74
CA ASP A 414 -9.83 -3.27 21.11
C ASP A 414 -9.45 -4.29 22.19
N GLN A 415 -10.31 -4.53 23.19
CA GLN A 415 -10.07 -5.55 24.23
C GLN A 415 -10.00 -6.96 23.66
N LEU A 416 -10.89 -7.26 22.70
CA LEU A 416 -10.87 -8.51 21.96
C LEU A 416 -9.59 -8.64 21.12
N CYS A 417 -9.27 -7.61 20.34
CA CYS A 417 -8.09 -7.60 19.48
C CYS A 417 -6.78 -7.73 20.29
N LEU A 418 -6.66 -7.04 21.43
CA LEU A 418 -5.50 -7.16 22.32
C LEU A 418 -5.37 -8.56 22.92
N GLU A 419 -6.48 -9.21 23.28
CA GLU A 419 -6.43 -10.59 23.79
C GLU A 419 -6.05 -11.60 22.69
N VAL A 420 -6.52 -11.36 21.47
CA VAL A 420 -6.13 -12.14 20.27
C VAL A 420 -4.63 -11.97 19.98
N LEU A 421 -4.14 -10.73 19.93
CA LEU A 421 -2.73 -10.41 19.66
C LEU A 421 -1.78 -10.97 20.72
N ARG A 422 -2.15 -10.90 22.02
CA ARG A 422 -1.36 -11.49 23.12
C ARG A 422 -1.15 -13.00 23.00
N LYS A 423 -1.95 -13.69 22.18
CA LYS A 423 -1.84 -15.14 21.97
C LYS A 423 -1.07 -15.52 20.71
N PHE A 424 -0.48 -14.53 20.01
CA PHE A 424 0.32 -14.79 18.81
C PHE A 424 1.47 -15.75 19.13
N SER A 425 1.54 -16.85 18.36
CA SER A 425 2.58 -17.85 18.55
C SER A 425 3.84 -17.44 17.77
N THR A 426 4.86 -16.96 18.50
CA THR A 426 6.20 -16.70 17.95
C THR A 426 6.76 -17.93 17.23
N MET A 427 6.48 -19.13 17.74
CA MET A 427 6.89 -20.38 17.10
C MET A 427 6.15 -20.68 15.80
N SER A 428 4.84 -20.42 15.76
CA SER A 428 4.05 -20.59 14.53
C SER A 428 4.48 -19.61 13.43
N LEU A 429 4.83 -18.38 13.80
CA LEU A 429 5.33 -17.36 12.88
C LEU A 429 6.76 -17.66 12.41
N ARG A 430 7.66 -18.14 13.31
CA ARG A 430 9.02 -18.58 12.95
C ARG A 430 9.02 -19.80 12.01
N HIS A 431 8.17 -20.81 12.27
CA HIS A 431 8.03 -21.95 11.37
C HIS A 431 7.52 -21.55 9.97
N ALA A 432 6.81 -20.43 9.85
CA ALA A 432 6.41 -19.90 8.57
C ALA A 432 7.60 -19.31 7.78
N VAL A 433 8.54 -18.64 8.46
CA VAL A 433 9.79 -18.11 7.86
C VAL A 433 10.65 -19.23 7.27
N ASP A 434 10.72 -20.37 7.96
CA ASP A 434 11.51 -21.53 7.50
C ASP A 434 10.79 -22.39 6.43
N GLY A 435 9.60 -21.99 5.97
CA GLY A 435 8.77 -22.76 5.04
C GLY A 435 8.23 -24.08 5.61
N ARG A 436 8.24 -24.22 6.95
CA ARG A 436 7.80 -25.41 7.70
C ARG A 436 6.30 -25.40 8.02
N LYS A 437 5.60 -24.26 7.86
CA LYS A 437 4.14 -24.14 8.04
C LYS A 437 3.44 -23.91 6.69
N MET A 438 2.60 -24.88 6.29
CA MET A 438 1.75 -24.79 5.10
C MET A 438 0.40 -24.13 5.46
N SER A 439 -0.16 -23.34 4.54
CA SER A 439 -1.50 -22.78 4.73
C SER A 439 -2.59 -23.84 4.65
N THR A 440 -3.82 -23.43 4.97
CA THR A 440 -5.06 -24.20 4.78
C THR A 440 -5.21 -24.78 3.38
N ALA A 441 -4.63 -24.16 2.35
CA ALA A 441 -4.76 -24.57 0.96
C ALA A 441 -3.46 -25.15 0.36
N ALA A 442 -2.60 -25.76 1.17
CA ALA A 442 -1.36 -26.40 0.72
C ALA A 442 -0.35 -25.47 0.01
N LYS A 443 -0.36 -24.17 0.34
CA LYS A 443 0.61 -23.21 -0.19
C LYS A 443 1.48 -22.64 0.93
N ARG A 444 2.77 -22.46 0.66
CA ARG A 444 3.61 -21.56 1.46
C ARG A 444 3.08 -20.14 1.24
N ARG A 445 2.87 -19.39 2.32
CA ARG A 445 2.51 -17.97 2.24
C ARG A 445 3.66 -17.11 2.78
N PRO A 446 3.85 -15.89 2.27
CA PRO A 446 4.83 -14.97 2.79
C PRO A 446 4.53 -14.64 4.26
N MET A 447 5.53 -14.17 5.00
CA MET A 447 5.46 -14.00 6.46
C MET A 447 4.31 -13.06 6.86
N GLU A 448 4.13 -11.98 6.11
CA GLU A 448 3.13 -10.92 6.31
C GLU A 448 1.71 -11.47 6.21
N ALA A 449 1.49 -12.38 5.25
CA ALA A 449 0.23 -13.09 5.06
C ALA A 449 -0.08 -14.08 6.20
N GLN A 450 0.94 -14.54 6.93
CA GLN A 450 0.80 -15.49 8.05
C GLN A 450 0.39 -14.80 9.34
N TYR A 451 0.71 -13.51 9.53
CA TYR A 451 0.18 -12.72 10.64
C TYR A 451 -1.35 -12.58 10.54
N GLN A 452 -1.89 -12.41 9.33
CA GLN A 452 -3.33 -12.37 9.10
C GLN A 452 -3.98 -13.73 9.42
N ASP A 453 -3.36 -14.84 8.99
CA ASP A 453 -3.85 -16.19 9.28
C ASP A 453 -3.81 -16.50 10.79
N GLU A 454 -2.74 -16.09 11.47
CA GLU A 454 -2.59 -16.24 12.92
C GLU A 454 -3.61 -15.38 13.68
N PHE A 455 -3.92 -14.17 13.18
CA PHE A 455 -4.99 -13.33 13.72
C PHE A 455 -6.36 -14.03 13.64
N TYR A 456 -6.77 -14.51 12.47
CA TYR A 456 -8.09 -15.16 12.31
C TYR A 456 -8.21 -16.44 13.13
N LYS A 457 -7.12 -17.23 13.22
CA LYS A 457 -7.02 -18.38 14.11
C LYS A 457 -7.30 -17.99 15.57
N LEU A 458 -6.56 -17.01 16.07
CA LEU A 458 -6.62 -16.61 17.47
C LEU A 458 -7.90 -15.85 17.80
N PHE A 459 -8.45 -15.11 16.84
CA PHE A 459 -9.78 -14.53 16.94
C PHE A 459 -10.83 -15.61 17.19
N ASN A 460 -10.85 -16.68 16.39
CA ASN A 460 -11.80 -17.78 16.60
C ASN A 460 -11.60 -18.47 17.95
N LEU A 461 -10.34 -18.59 18.41
CA LEU A 461 -10.02 -19.13 19.73
C LEU A 461 -10.52 -18.24 20.89
N VAL A 462 -10.43 -16.92 20.75
CA VAL A 462 -10.72 -15.94 21.81
C VAL A 462 -12.19 -15.51 21.84
N ALA A 463 -12.76 -15.22 20.67
CA ALA A 463 -14.16 -14.82 20.47
C ALA A 463 -15.11 -16.02 20.44
N GLY A 464 -14.62 -17.20 20.02
CA GLY A 464 -15.40 -18.40 19.84
C GLY A 464 -15.95 -18.56 18.42
N ARG A 465 -16.10 -19.83 17.99
CA ARG A 465 -16.64 -20.18 16.66
C ARG A 465 -18.07 -19.67 16.48
N GLY A 466 -18.33 -19.01 15.36
CA GLY A 466 -19.63 -18.45 14.99
C GLY A 466 -19.79 -16.97 15.30
N VAL A 467 -18.80 -16.31 15.93
CA VAL A 467 -18.77 -14.84 15.98
C VAL A 467 -18.50 -14.32 14.56
N PRO A 468 -19.36 -13.43 14.01
CA PRO A 468 -19.29 -13.03 12.61
C PRO A 468 -18.07 -12.14 12.34
N ILE A 469 -16.94 -12.76 12.04
CA ILE A 469 -15.81 -12.16 11.33
C ILE A 469 -15.64 -12.94 10.02
N CYS A 470 -15.67 -12.23 8.90
CA CYS A 470 -15.49 -12.84 7.60
C CYS A 470 -14.09 -12.50 7.12
N SER A 471 -13.23 -13.51 6.95
CA SER A 471 -11.92 -13.27 6.38
C SER A 471 -12.04 -13.05 4.87
N GLU A 472 -11.18 -12.23 4.25
CA GLU A 472 -11.30 -11.86 2.84
C GLU A 472 -11.40 -13.06 1.89
N TRP A 473 -12.20 -12.93 0.82
CA TRP A 473 -12.41 -14.01 -0.15
C TRP A 473 -11.07 -14.51 -0.73
N SER A 474 -10.33 -13.65 -1.41
CA SER A 474 -8.96 -13.96 -1.86
C SER A 474 -7.98 -13.28 -0.93
N ARG A 475 -7.23 -14.06 -0.13
CA ARG A 475 -6.11 -13.50 0.65
C ARG A 475 -4.96 -13.24 -0.34
N THR A 476 -4.71 -11.98 -0.68
CA THR A 476 -3.69 -11.66 -1.70
C THR A 476 -2.28 -12.10 -1.26
N GLY A 477 -1.33 -12.13 -2.19
CA GLY A 477 0.03 -12.66 -1.97
C GLY A 477 1.06 -11.58 -1.66
N ASP A 478 0.61 -10.33 -1.57
CA ASP A 478 1.41 -9.14 -1.79
C ASP A 478 1.91 -8.51 -0.49
N GLY A 479 1.57 -9.10 0.68
CA GLY A 479 2.16 -8.73 1.97
C GLY A 479 2.28 -7.22 2.16
N ARG A 480 1.28 -6.44 1.73
CA ARG A 480 1.49 -5.02 1.48
C ARG A 480 1.35 -4.23 2.77
N VAL A 481 2.42 -3.52 3.08
CA VAL A 481 2.49 -2.47 4.09
C VAL A 481 2.56 -1.15 3.35
N ASP A 482 1.49 -0.36 3.39
CA ASP A 482 1.52 1.02 2.94
C ASP A 482 1.20 1.91 4.15
N PHE A 483 2.05 2.92 4.38
CA PHE A 483 2.00 3.85 5.51
C PHE A 483 1.39 5.20 5.11
N PHE A 484 0.55 5.75 5.99
CA PHE A 484 0.15 7.16 6.03
C PHE A 484 0.19 7.61 7.50
N ILE A 485 0.91 8.71 7.80
CA ILE A 485 1.29 9.12 9.16
C ILE A 485 0.83 10.58 9.41
N PRO A 486 0.03 10.86 10.45
CA PRO A 486 0.13 12.10 11.21
C PRO A 486 1.24 11.92 12.27
N GLU A 487 2.34 12.66 12.11
CA GLU A 487 3.61 12.46 12.86
C GLU A 487 3.44 12.29 14.37
N LYS A 488 4.04 11.22 14.88
CA LYS A 488 4.49 11.07 16.28
C LYS A 488 5.92 10.52 16.33
N SER A 489 6.74 10.97 15.38
CA SER A 489 8.15 10.63 15.28
C SER A 489 8.99 11.89 15.14
N VAL A 490 10.21 11.86 15.66
CA VAL A 490 11.25 12.88 15.41
C VAL A 490 12.47 12.17 14.83
N MET A 491 13.19 12.82 13.92
CA MET A 491 14.49 12.34 13.44
C MET A 491 15.61 13.14 14.11
N CYS A 492 16.55 12.47 14.78
CA CYS A 492 17.75 13.12 15.30
C CYS A 492 18.78 13.31 14.16
N SER A 493 19.42 14.48 14.11
CA SER A 493 20.33 14.87 13.03
C SER A 493 21.71 14.20 13.12
N TYR A 494 22.48 14.25 12.03
CA TYR A 494 23.88 13.81 12.02
C TYR A 494 24.80 14.61 12.95
N ASN A 495 24.60 15.93 13.06
CA ASN A 495 25.59 16.82 13.66
C ASN A 495 25.64 16.71 15.20
N ALA A 496 26.75 17.19 15.76
CA ALA A 496 26.83 17.46 17.20
C ALA A 496 26.39 18.89 17.52
N VAL A 497 25.87 19.08 18.73
CA VAL A 497 25.66 20.41 19.33
C VAL A 497 26.32 20.41 20.70
N ASN A 498 27.08 21.47 20.99
CA ASN A 498 27.85 21.60 22.23
C ASN A 498 28.72 20.37 22.57
N GLY A 499 29.22 19.68 21.54
CA GLY A 499 30.10 18.51 21.68
C GLY A 499 29.40 17.15 21.76
N VAL A 500 28.06 17.08 21.69
CA VAL A 500 27.31 15.82 21.76
C VAL A 500 26.52 15.58 20.46
N PRO A 501 26.75 14.46 19.75
CA PRO A 501 25.95 14.06 18.58
C PRO A 501 24.46 13.98 18.90
N SER A 502 23.58 14.53 18.05
CA SER A 502 22.14 14.63 18.37
C SER A 502 21.49 13.28 18.72
N CYS A 503 21.86 12.19 18.04
CA CYS A 503 21.30 10.86 18.31
C CYS A 503 21.82 10.21 19.61
N ALA A 504 22.89 10.73 20.20
CA ALA A 504 23.39 10.35 21.52
C ALA A 504 23.14 11.45 22.59
N ASN A 505 22.33 12.46 22.28
CA ASN A 505 22.12 13.62 23.14
C ASN A 505 20.84 13.47 24.00
N SER A 506 21.01 12.98 25.22
CA SER A 506 19.91 12.82 26.19
C SER A 506 19.30 14.17 26.64
N PHE A 507 20.06 15.26 26.63
CA PHE A 507 19.50 16.59 26.85
C PHE A 507 18.48 16.93 25.76
N PHE A 508 18.77 16.63 24.49
CA PHE A 508 17.83 16.87 23.40
C PHE A 508 16.65 15.90 23.41
N LEU A 509 16.91 14.60 23.49
CA LEU A 509 15.89 13.57 23.23
C LEU A 509 15.04 13.22 24.46
N GLN A 510 15.57 13.40 25.66
CA GLN A 510 14.83 13.17 26.90
C GLN A 510 14.43 14.51 27.54
N THR A 511 15.41 15.33 27.93
CA THR A 511 15.14 16.54 28.72
C THR A 511 14.33 17.59 27.96
N LEU A 512 14.69 17.89 26.70
CA LEU A 512 13.95 18.84 25.87
C LEU A 512 12.73 18.19 25.23
N LEU A 513 12.92 17.21 24.36
CA LEU A 513 11.84 16.65 23.55
C LEU A 513 10.73 16.04 24.42
N ARG A 514 11.06 15.13 25.34
CA ARG A 514 10.06 14.41 26.15
C ARG A 514 9.60 15.23 27.36
N ASP A 515 10.53 15.70 28.18
CA ASP A 515 10.19 16.30 29.48
C ASP A 515 9.73 17.77 29.36
N THR A 516 10.24 18.52 28.37
CA THR A 516 9.95 19.96 28.22
C THR A 516 8.93 20.25 27.12
N PHE A 517 9.05 19.63 25.95
CA PHE A 517 8.15 19.86 24.82
C PHE A 517 6.91 18.95 24.84
N GLY A 518 6.84 18.02 25.80
CA GLY A 518 5.70 17.14 25.98
C GLY A 518 5.52 16.16 24.82
N PHE A 519 6.61 15.65 24.25
CA PHE A 519 6.52 14.64 23.20
C PHE A 519 5.74 13.43 23.70
N VAL A 520 4.84 12.95 22.85
CA VAL A 520 3.89 11.89 23.18
C VAL A 520 4.61 10.66 23.73
N GLU A 521 4.06 10.06 24.78
CA GLU A 521 4.73 8.96 25.52
C GLU A 521 5.19 7.81 24.60
N ASP A 522 4.28 7.41 23.69
CA ASP A 522 4.54 6.35 22.70
C ASP A 522 5.33 6.82 21.48
N GLY A 523 5.66 8.10 21.34
CA GLY A 523 6.38 8.62 20.19
C GLY A 523 7.80 8.04 20.12
N TYR A 524 8.27 7.77 18.90
CA TYR A 524 9.59 7.19 18.67
C TYR A 524 10.55 8.20 18.02
N VAL A 525 11.85 8.05 18.25
CA VAL A 525 12.90 8.83 17.57
C VAL A 525 13.63 7.91 16.59
N SER A 526 13.73 8.33 15.33
CA SER A 526 14.59 7.69 14.33
C SER A 526 15.93 8.41 14.28
N SER A 527 17.01 7.70 13.98
CA SER A 527 18.21 8.35 13.47
C SER A 527 18.02 8.81 12.03
N ASP A 528 18.82 9.79 11.61
CA ASP A 528 19.18 9.98 10.21
C ASP A 528 20.05 8.79 9.72
N CYS A 529 20.32 8.68 8.43
CA CYS A 529 20.80 7.45 7.78
C CYS A 529 22.29 7.45 7.35
N ASP A 530 23.28 7.06 8.17
CA ASP A 530 23.24 6.37 9.48
C ASP A 530 23.94 7.24 10.54
N ALA A 531 23.15 8.04 11.27
CA ALA A 531 23.66 8.94 12.30
C ALA A 531 24.14 8.23 13.57
N VAL A 532 23.66 7.00 13.84
CA VAL A 532 24.16 6.19 14.97
C VAL A 532 25.61 5.79 14.70
N TYR A 533 25.91 5.33 13.49
CA TYR A 533 27.29 5.08 13.06
C TYR A 533 28.16 6.32 13.25
N ASN A 534 27.62 7.51 12.94
CA ASN A 534 28.37 8.75 13.04
C ASN A 534 28.75 9.17 14.46
N VAL A 535 28.03 8.73 15.49
CA VAL A 535 28.41 8.93 16.90
C VAL A 535 29.81 8.37 17.16
N TRP A 536 30.15 7.23 16.55
CA TRP A 536 31.52 6.72 16.54
C TRP A 536 32.37 7.40 15.47
N ASN A 537 31.97 7.32 14.20
CA ASN A 537 32.80 7.78 13.08
C ASN A 537 32.01 8.69 12.13
N PRO A 538 32.30 10.00 12.05
CA PRO A 538 33.57 10.62 12.46
C PRO A 538 33.53 11.42 13.77
N HIS A 539 32.45 11.39 14.56
CA HIS A 539 32.39 12.26 15.75
C HIS A 539 33.34 11.84 16.87
N GLU A 540 33.75 10.57 16.90
CA GLU A 540 34.61 10.00 17.94
C GLU A 540 34.07 10.24 19.36
N PHE A 541 32.76 10.40 19.49
CA PHE A 541 32.09 10.55 20.78
C PHE A 541 32.08 9.20 21.52
N ALA A 542 31.67 8.15 20.82
CA ALA A 542 31.87 6.78 21.26
C ALA A 542 33.22 6.25 20.72
N ALA A 543 33.94 5.48 21.54
CA ALA A 543 35.24 4.93 21.15
C ALA A 543 35.15 3.85 20.05
N ASN A 544 33.98 3.24 19.89
CA ASN A 544 33.73 2.18 18.93
C ASN A 544 32.23 2.13 18.57
N ILE A 545 31.87 1.27 17.61
CA ILE A 545 30.50 1.16 17.10
C ILE A 545 29.49 0.51 18.07
N THR A 546 29.93 -0.33 19.02
CA THR A 546 29.03 -0.90 20.05
C THR A 546 28.64 0.15 21.06
N GLY A 547 29.62 0.95 21.52
CA GLY A 547 29.38 2.12 22.37
C GLY A 547 28.48 3.15 21.68
N ALA A 548 28.64 3.38 20.37
CA ALA A 548 27.75 4.26 19.62
C ALA A 548 26.29 3.78 19.61
N ALA A 549 26.07 2.47 19.43
CA ALA A 549 24.75 1.87 19.53
C ALA A 549 24.16 2.02 20.94
N ALA A 550 24.98 1.79 21.97
CA ALA A 550 24.60 1.89 23.37
C ALA A 550 24.24 3.32 23.79
N ASP A 551 25.08 4.30 23.49
CA ASP A 551 24.85 5.70 23.82
C ASP A 551 23.59 6.22 23.15
N SER A 552 23.34 5.84 21.89
CA SER A 552 22.18 6.31 21.13
C SER A 552 20.85 5.80 21.67
N ILE A 553 20.74 4.49 21.98
CA ILE A 553 19.49 3.91 22.52
C ILE A 553 19.21 4.38 23.96
N ARG A 554 20.28 4.60 24.74
CA ARG A 554 20.19 5.16 26.10
C ARG A 554 19.78 6.63 26.07
N ALA A 555 20.26 7.41 25.10
CA ALA A 555 19.86 8.81 24.91
C ALA A 555 18.40 8.97 24.49
N GLY A 556 17.85 7.98 23.79
CA GLY A 556 16.45 7.95 23.36
C GLY A 556 16.23 7.82 21.85
N THR A 557 17.26 7.50 21.07
CA THR A 557 17.12 7.14 19.65
C THR A 557 16.57 5.72 19.55
N ASP A 558 15.28 5.61 19.26
CA ASP A 558 14.51 4.37 19.34
C ASP A 558 14.77 3.44 18.14
N ILE A 559 14.95 4.00 16.94
CA ILE A 559 15.17 3.27 15.69
C ILE A 559 16.39 3.82 14.96
N ASP A 560 17.26 2.93 14.50
CA ASP A 560 18.41 3.23 13.65
C ASP A 560 18.02 3.12 12.17
N CYS A 561 18.13 4.21 11.43
CA CYS A 561 18.12 4.21 9.97
C CYS A 561 19.49 3.75 9.45
N GLY A 562 19.77 2.46 9.60
CA GLY A 562 21.11 1.96 9.37
C GLY A 562 21.20 0.49 9.70
N THR A 563 22.42 0.05 9.97
CA THR A 563 22.69 -1.33 10.38
C THR A 563 23.41 -1.41 11.71
N THR A 564 23.70 -0.27 12.33
CA THR A 564 24.45 -0.18 13.58
C THR A 564 23.72 -0.89 14.71
N TYR A 565 22.43 -0.64 14.92
CA TYR A 565 21.66 -1.37 15.93
C TYR A 565 21.53 -2.85 15.59
N GLN A 566 21.21 -3.17 14.33
CA GLN A 566 20.94 -4.55 13.90
C GLN A 566 22.15 -5.48 14.03
N TYR A 567 23.36 -4.97 13.81
CA TYR A 567 24.59 -5.78 13.85
C TYR A 567 25.34 -5.71 15.18
N TYR A 568 25.11 -4.69 16.01
CA TYR A 568 25.94 -4.47 17.20
C TYR A 568 25.19 -4.51 18.53
N PHE A 569 23.85 -4.59 18.57
CA PHE A 569 23.12 -4.76 19.83
C PHE A 569 23.43 -6.08 20.54
N ASP A 570 23.61 -7.19 19.82
CA ASP A 570 23.99 -8.47 20.46
C ASP A 570 25.32 -8.32 21.21
N LYS A 571 26.30 -7.68 20.58
CA LYS A 571 27.61 -7.44 21.17
C LYS A 571 27.56 -6.44 22.33
N ALA A 572 26.87 -5.31 22.15
CA ALA A 572 26.68 -4.33 23.22
C ALA A 572 25.94 -4.92 24.43
N PHE A 573 25.01 -5.86 24.21
CA PHE A 573 24.33 -6.59 25.29
C PHE A 573 25.28 -7.58 25.99
N ASP A 574 26.06 -8.35 25.23
CA ASP A 574 27.05 -9.29 25.77
C ASP A 574 28.15 -8.57 26.60
N GLU A 575 28.53 -7.36 26.16
CA GLU A 575 29.47 -6.47 26.85
C GLU A 575 28.84 -5.67 28.00
N GLN A 576 27.52 -5.85 28.25
CA GLN A 576 26.74 -5.15 29.29
C GLN A 576 26.69 -3.62 29.11
N GLU A 577 26.87 -3.12 27.89
CA GLU A 577 26.74 -1.71 27.52
C GLU A 577 25.28 -1.29 27.35
N VAL A 578 24.38 -2.24 27.04
CA VAL A 578 22.92 -2.04 26.95
C VAL A 578 22.15 -3.14 27.66
N ALA A 579 21.00 -2.78 28.24
CA ALA A 579 20.04 -3.74 28.77
C ALA A 579 18.95 -4.06 27.74
N ARG A 580 18.37 -5.26 27.86
CA ARG A 580 17.35 -5.76 26.92
C ARG A 580 16.10 -4.86 26.89
N ASP A 581 15.69 -4.34 28.04
CA ASP A 581 14.53 -3.44 28.16
C ASP A 581 14.76 -2.10 27.45
N GLU A 582 16.01 -1.64 27.33
CA GLU A 582 16.38 -0.46 26.56
C GLU A 582 16.20 -0.69 25.06
N ILE A 583 16.61 -1.85 24.56
CA ILE A 583 16.39 -2.29 23.17
C ILE A 583 14.89 -2.45 22.91
N GLU A 584 14.18 -3.16 23.80
CA GLU A 584 12.74 -3.39 23.67
C GLU A 584 11.93 -2.09 23.70
N ARG A 585 12.34 -1.09 24.48
CA ARG A 585 11.69 0.22 24.56
C ARG A 585 11.56 0.91 23.19
N GLY A 586 12.62 0.91 22.38
CA GLY A 586 12.58 1.53 21.06
C GLY A 586 11.58 0.84 20.11
N VAL A 587 11.62 -0.49 20.09
CA VAL A 587 10.69 -1.31 19.29
C VAL A 587 9.25 -1.18 19.78
N ILE A 588 9.02 -1.16 21.10
CA ILE A 588 7.69 -0.96 21.69
C ILE A 588 7.10 0.38 21.23
N ARG A 589 7.86 1.48 21.27
CA ARG A 589 7.40 2.80 20.80
C ARG A 589 7.04 2.78 19.32
N LEU A 590 7.88 2.20 18.46
CA LEU A 590 7.55 2.03 17.03
C LEU A 590 6.23 1.25 16.86
N TYR A 591 6.11 0.09 17.50
CA TYR A 591 4.92 -0.76 17.36
C TYR A 591 3.67 -0.15 17.99
N SER A 592 3.78 0.65 19.05
CA SER A 592 2.67 1.44 19.58
C SER A 592 2.12 2.41 18.54
N ASN A 593 2.99 3.06 17.75
CA ASN A 593 2.54 3.91 16.64
C ASN A 593 1.90 3.09 15.52
N LEU A 594 2.46 1.92 15.18
CA LEU A 594 1.84 1.00 14.22
C LEU A 594 0.41 0.61 14.66
N VAL A 595 0.21 0.29 15.94
CA VAL A 595 -1.13 0.01 16.51
C VAL A 595 -2.05 1.22 16.31
N ARG A 596 -1.62 2.43 16.64
CA ARG A 596 -2.45 3.66 16.49
C ARG A 596 -2.80 3.97 15.05
N LEU A 597 -1.93 3.62 14.10
CA LEU A 597 -2.16 3.76 12.66
C LEU A 597 -3.12 2.68 12.12
N GLY A 598 -3.63 1.80 12.98
CA GLY A 598 -4.45 0.66 12.61
C GLY A 598 -3.72 -0.31 11.71
N TYR A 599 -2.39 -0.40 11.86
CA TYR A 599 -1.58 -1.38 11.15
C TYR A 599 -2.06 -2.80 11.46
N PHE A 600 -2.47 -3.04 12.71
CA PHE A 600 -2.99 -4.31 13.20
C PHE A 600 -4.53 -4.41 13.21
N ASP A 601 -5.23 -3.37 12.73
CA ASP A 601 -6.70 -3.26 12.83
C ASP A 601 -7.45 -3.81 11.59
N GLY A 602 -6.71 -4.35 10.62
CA GLY A 602 -7.26 -4.93 9.38
C GLY A 602 -7.89 -3.90 8.44
N ASN A 603 -8.60 -4.36 7.40
CA ASN A 603 -9.11 -3.51 6.32
C ASN A 603 -10.21 -2.52 6.72
N GLY A 604 -10.78 -2.66 7.92
CA GLY A 604 -11.75 -1.72 8.48
C GLY A 604 -11.11 -0.45 9.06
N SER A 605 -9.78 -0.39 9.16
CA SER A 605 -9.06 0.78 9.63
C SER A 605 -9.19 1.96 8.67
N VAL A 606 -9.17 3.17 9.23
CA VAL A 606 -9.62 4.45 8.65
C VAL A 606 -8.86 4.90 7.39
N TYR A 607 -7.78 4.22 7.00
CA TYR A 607 -7.04 4.53 5.77
C TYR A 607 -6.80 3.33 4.85
N ARG A 608 -7.27 2.13 5.22
CA ARG A 608 -6.98 0.88 4.50
C ARG A 608 -7.80 0.68 3.22
N ASN A 609 -8.80 1.50 3.00
CA ASN A 609 -9.63 1.50 1.79
C ASN A 609 -9.14 2.49 0.71
N LEU A 610 -8.05 3.23 0.94
CA LEU A 610 -7.44 4.07 -0.08
C LEU A 610 -6.78 3.18 -1.16
N THR A 611 -6.97 3.56 -2.41
CA THR A 611 -6.59 2.80 -3.61
C THR A 611 -5.83 3.69 -4.60
N TRP A 612 -5.36 3.11 -5.71
CA TRP A 612 -4.80 3.88 -6.81
C TRP A 612 -5.79 4.90 -7.39
N ASN A 613 -7.10 4.63 -7.31
CA ASN A 613 -8.10 5.61 -7.74
C ASN A 613 -8.08 6.88 -6.87
N ASP A 614 -7.73 6.78 -5.59
CA ASP A 614 -7.54 7.95 -4.73
C ASP A 614 -6.30 8.73 -5.14
N VAL A 615 -5.21 8.07 -5.56
CA VAL A 615 -4.03 8.72 -6.15
C VAL A 615 -4.39 9.46 -7.44
N VAL A 616 -5.12 8.80 -8.36
CA VAL A 616 -5.57 9.43 -9.61
C VAL A 616 -6.52 10.59 -9.33
N THR A 617 -7.48 10.41 -8.42
CA THR A 617 -8.48 11.42 -8.07
C THR A 617 -7.85 12.64 -7.42
N THR A 618 -6.98 12.44 -6.43
CA THR A 618 -6.29 13.53 -5.72
C THR A 618 -5.28 14.25 -6.63
N ASN A 619 -4.57 13.54 -7.50
CA ASN A 619 -3.73 14.15 -8.53
C ASN A 619 -4.55 14.98 -9.53
N ALA A 620 -5.73 14.47 -9.94
CA ALA A 620 -6.63 15.18 -10.85
C ALA A 620 -7.23 16.47 -10.27
N TRP A 621 -7.18 16.68 -8.95
CA TRP A 621 -7.52 17.97 -8.34
C TRP A 621 -6.53 19.09 -8.71
N ASN A 622 -5.37 18.76 -9.29
CA ASN A 622 -4.34 19.72 -9.73
C ASN A 622 -3.80 20.63 -8.61
N ILE A 623 -3.75 20.12 -7.37
CA ILE A 623 -3.24 20.89 -6.23
C ILE A 623 -1.75 21.25 -6.39
N SER A 624 -0.95 20.41 -7.06
CA SER A 624 0.45 20.76 -7.38
C SER A 624 0.55 22.01 -8.27
N TYR A 625 -0.34 22.13 -9.27
CA TYR A 625 -0.43 23.34 -10.08
C TYR A 625 -0.86 24.56 -9.27
N GLU A 626 -1.90 24.41 -8.43
CA GLU A 626 -2.37 25.52 -7.59
C GLU A 626 -1.28 25.98 -6.61
N ALA A 627 -0.58 25.05 -5.96
CA ALA A 627 0.54 25.38 -5.07
C ALA A 627 1.66 26.14 -5.80
N ALA A 628 2.01 25.73 -7.03
CA ALA A 628 2.99 26.44 -7.84
C ALA A 628 2.51 27.86 -8.19
N VAL A 629 1.28 28.02 -8.66
CA VAL A 629 0.68 29.34 -8.97
C VAL A 629 0.67 30.24 -7.74
N GLU A 630 0.30 29.69 -6.58
CA GLU A 630 0.20 30.43 -5.34
C GLU A 630 1.56 30.80 -4.74
N GLY A 631 2.58 29.96 -4.94
CA GLY A 631 3.93 30.11 -4.40
C GLY A 631 4.87 30.96 -5.26
N ILE A 632 4.63 31.09 -6.58
CA ILE A 632 5.45 31.93 -7.46
C ILE A 632 5.47 33.39 -6.96
N VAL A 633 6.68 33.96 -6.88
CA VAL A 633 6.92 35.29 -6.31
C VAL A 633 7.34 36.27 -7.39
N LEU A 634 6.59 37.36 -7.54
CA LEU A 634 6.97 38.48 -8.40
C LEU A 634 7.89 39.44 -7.62
N LEU A 635 9.16 39.50 -7.98
CA LEU A 635 10.18 40.31 -7.29
C LEU A 635 10.27 41.74 -7.85
N LYS A 636 10.15 41.87 -9.17
CA LYS A 636 10.22 43.15 -9.90
C LYS A 636 9.23 43.14 -11.05
N ASN A 637 8.57 44.26 -11.27
CA ASN A 637 7.71 44.48 -12.42
C ASN A 637 7.52 45.99 -12.66
N ASP A 638 7.59 46.42 -13.92
CA ASP A 638 7.34 47.80 -14.35
C ASP A 638 6.00 47.97 -15.10
N GLY A 639 5.17 46.92 -15.09
CA GLY A 639 3.92 46.84 -15.86
C GLY A 639 4.02 45.97 -17.12
N THR A 640 5.21 45.44 -17.42
CA THR A 640 5.42 44.45 -18.49
C THR A 640 4.64 43.15 -18.24
N LEU A 641 4.54 42.71 -16.99
CA LEU A 641 3.69 41.58 -16.61
C LEU A 641 2.35 42.07 -16.01
N PRO A 642 1.22 41.40 -16.32
CA PRO A 642 1.10 40.28 -17.26
C PRO A 642 1.27 40.70 -18.72
N LEU A 643 1.64 39.75 -19.59
CA LEU A 643 1.89 40.03 -21.00
C LEU A 643 0.69 40.71 -21.68
N SER A 644 0.97 41.77 -22.42
CA SER A 644 -0.03 42.45 -23.24
C SER A 644 -0.61 41.50 -24.30
N LYS A 645 -1.92 41.62 -24.55
CA LYS A 645 -2.60 40.93 -25.66
C LYS A 645 -2.07 41.29 -27.04
N SER A 646 -1.19 42.29 -27.19
CA SER A 646 -0.51 42.61 -28.44
C SER A 646 0.70 41.71 -28.73
N VAL A 647 1.25 41.03 -27.71
CA VAL A 647 2.37 40.10 -27.86
C VAL A 647 1.90 38.89 -28.69
N ARG A 648 2.66 38.54 -29.71
CA ARG A 648 2.39 37.40 -30.60
C ARG A 648 3.53 36.39 -30.60
N SER A 649 4.75 36.83 -30.29
CA SER A 649 5.95 36.01 -30.32
C SER A 649 6.81 36.21 -29.08
N VAL A 650 7.40 35.12 -28.59
CA VAL A 650 8.28 35.11 -27.40
C VAL A 650 9.59 34.38 -27.71
N ALA A 651 10.69 34.93 -27.21
CA ALA A 651 11.97 34.24 -27.18
C ALA A 651 12.12 33.54 -25.83
N LEU A 652 12.22 32.21 -25.82
CA LEU A 652 12.42 31.43 -24.61
C LEU A 652 13.88 31.00 -24.54
N ILE A 653 14.60 31.49 -23.53
CA ILE A 653 16.05 31.37 -23.44
C ILE A 653 16.47 30.87 -22.06
N GLY A 654 17.53 30.07 -22.00
CA GLY A 654 18.20 29.71 -20.76
C GLY A 654 18.01 28.25 -20.34
N PRO A 655 18.84 27.80 -19.38
CA PRO A 655 18.96 26.39 -19.03
C PRO A 655 17.71 25.80 -18.38
N TRP A 656 16.82 26.63 -17.85
CA TRP A 656 15.59 26.20 -17.19
C TRP A 656 14.36 26.17 -18.10
N MET A 657 14.52 26.42 -19.41
CA MET A 657 13.39 26.42 -20.34
C MET A 657 12.91 25.02 -20.70
N ASN A 658 13.83 24.11 -21.02
CA ASN A 658 13.51 22.74 -21.43
C ASN A 658 14.05 21.74 -20.40
N VAL A 659 13.29 21.56 -19.33
CA VAL A 659 13.67 20.78 -18.14
C VAL A 659 12.62 19.73 -17.81
N THR A 660 13.03 18.68 -17.12
CA THR A 660 12.14 17.63 -16.62
C THR A 660 12.24 17.56 -15.10
N THR A 661 13.11 16.71 -14.59
CA THR A 661 13.22 16.41 -13.15
C THR A 661 13.74 17.59 -12.33
N GLN A 662 14.40 18.58 -12.96
CA GLN A 662 14.77 19.82 -12.28
C GLN A 662 13.54 20.51 -11.65
N LEU A 663 12.35 20.41 -12.25
CA LEU A 663 11.12 20.99 -11.69
C LEU A 663 10.76 20.43 -10.30
N GLN A 664 11.25 19.22 -9.96
CA GLN A 664 10.87 18.48 -8.77
C GLN A 664 11.79 18.74 -7.56
N GLY A 665 12.93 19.40 -7.72
CA GLY A 665 13.90 19.56 -6.64
C GLY A 665 14.53 18.22 -6.24
N ASN A 666 14.56 17.90 -4.95
CA ASN A 666 15.06 16.65 -4.39
C ASN A 666 13.94 15.84 -3.69
N TYR A 667 14.27 14.66 -3.14
CA TYR A 667 13.34 13.81 -2.39
C TYR A 667 12.00 13.51 -3.09
N PHE A 668 12.01 13.40 -4.42
CA PHE A 668 10.82 13.18 -5.23
C PHE A 668 10.71 11.73 -5.73
N GLY A 669 9.46 11.24 -5.83
CA GLY A 669 9.13 10.01 -6.58
C GLY A 669 8.80 10.28 -8.05
N PRO A 670 8.56 9.23 -8.85
CA PRO A 670 8.15 9.40 -10.26
C PRO A 670 6.85 10.22 -10.38
N ALA A 671 6.90 11.33 -11.13
CA ALA A 671 5.74 12.17 -11.40
C ALA A 671 4.87 11.58 -12.54
N PRO A 672 3.54 11.82 -12.56
CA PRO A 672 2.67 11.38 -13.65
C PRO A 672 2.98 12.06 -14.99
N TYR A 673 3.55 13.27 -14.95
CA TYR A 673 4.04 14.05 -16.09
C TYR A 673 4.94 15.17 -15.57
N LEU A 674 5.70 15.81 -16.47
CA LEU A 674 6.51 17.00 -16.16
C LEU A 674 6.34 18.01 -17.31
N ILE A 675 5.71 19.16 -17.03
CA ILE A 675 5.48 20.21 -18.02
C ILE A 675 6.57 21.27 -17.88
N SER A 676 7.52 21.30 -18.81
CA SER A 676 8.56 22.33 -18.85
C SER A 676 7.98 23.71 -19.21
N PRO A 677 8.67 24.82 -18.87
CA PRO A 677 8.30 26.13 -19.39
C PRO A 677 8.19 26.15 -20.92
N LEU A 678 9.13 25.51 -21.63
CA LEU A 678 9.09 25.41 -23.09
C LEU A 678 7.80 24.74 -23.57
N ASP A 679 7.45 23.58 -23.02
CA ASP A 679 6.23 22.83 -23.42
C ASP A 679 4.96 23.64 -23.18
N ALA A 680 4.87 24.32 -22.03
CA ALA A 680 3.71 25.14 -21.71
C ALA A 680 3.53 26.28 -22.73
N PHE A 681 4.60 27.03 -23.01
CA PHE A 681 4.53 28.16 -23.96
C PHE A 681 4.31 27.70 -25.41
N GLN A 682 4.86 26.55 -25.83
CA GLN A 682 4.58 25.99 -27.15
C GLN A 682 3.09 25.64 -27.32
N ASN A 683 2.42 25.23 -26.24
CA ASN A 683 1.00 24.91 -26.22
C ASN A 683 0.09 26.14 -25.96
N SER A 684 0.65 27.34 -25.78
CA SER A 684 -0.12 28.55 -25.43
C SER A 684 -0.68 29.31 -26.64
N GLY A 685 -0.30 28.92 -27.87
CA GLY A 685 -0.64 29.63 -29.11
C GLY A 685 0.20 30.88 -29.40
N LEU A 686 1.23 31.16 -28.61
CA LEU A 686 2.25 32.18 -28.93
C LEU A 686 3.28 31.59 -29.90
N HIS A 687 3.85 32.41 -30.78
CA HIS A 687 4.96 31.99 -31.62
C HIS A 687 6.25 31.92 -30.79
N VAL A 688 6.73 30.70 -30.52
CA VAL A 688 7.92 30.46 -29.68
C VAL A 688 9.19 30.39 -30.52
N ASN A 689 10.15 31.28 -30.23
CA ASN A 689 11.53 31.19 -30.69
C ASN A 689 12.41 30.70 -29.53
N TYR A 690 12.63 29.39 -29.45
CA TYR A 690 13.48 28.80 -28.41
C TYR A 690 14.96 28.85 -28.80
N ALA A 691 15.82 29.15 -27.83
CA ALA A 691 17.26 28.97 -27.93
C ALA A 691 17.84 28.66 -26.54
N PHE A 692 18.65 27.60 -26.41
CA PHE A 692 19.19 27.20 -25.11
C PHE A 692 20.06 28.29 -24.46
N GLY A 693 20.91 28.94 -25.26
CA GLY A 693 21.78 30.04 -24.82
C GLY A 693 23.01 29.55 -24.05
N THR A 694 22.83 29.08 -22.82
CA THR A 694 23.92 28.60 -21.95
C THR A 694 23.44 27.59 -20.91
N SER A 695 24.35 26.73 -20.42
CA SER A 695 24.08 25.78 -19.32
C SER A 695 24.16 26.46 -17.95
N ILE A 696 23.65 25.79 -16.90
CA ILE A 696 23.65 26.29 -15.51
C ILE A 696 25.02 26.84 -15.08
N SER A 697 26.10 26.07 -15.28
CA SER A 697 27.47 26.43 -14.87
C SER A 697 28.46 26.48 -16.04
N SER A 698 28.06 27.07 -17.17
CA SER A 698 28.93 27.20 -18.36
C SER A 698 29.76 28.48 -18.35
N ASN A 699 30.96 28.41 -18.93
CA ASN A 699 31.78 29.58 -19.30
C ASN A 699 31.83 29.83 -20.81
N SER A 700 31.20 28.98 -21.63
CA SER A 700 31.17 29.10 -23.09
C SER A 700 30.08 30.07 -23.55
N THR A 701 30.41 30.96 -24.48
CA THR A 701 29.46 31.90 -25.10
C THR A 701 28.93 31.40 -26.45
N ALA A 702 29.20 30.14 -26.84
CA ALA A 702 28.88 29.63 -28.17
C ALA A 702 27.38 29.73 -28.52
N GLY A 703 26.49 29.50 -27.55
CA GLY A 703 25.03 29.59 -27.74
C GLY A 703 24.45 31.01 -27.66
N PHE A 704 25.26 32.02 -27.34
CA PHE A 704 24.76 33.39 -27.14
C PHE A 704 24.25 34.00 -28.44
N ALA A 705 24.95 33.78 -29.56
CA ALA A 705 24.57 34.34 -30.86
C ALA A 705 23.19 33.85 -31.31
N GLU A 706 22.88 32.58 -31.08
CA GLU A 706 21.58 31.98 -31.37
C GLU A 706 20.48 32.58 -30.48
N ALA A 707 20.74 32.68 -29.17
CA ALA A 707 19.83 33.30 -28.20
C ALA A 707 19.50 34.76 -28.56
N LEU A 708 20.52 35.57 -28.92
CA LEU A 708 20.32 36.95 -29.36
C LEU A 708 19.55 37.03 -30.68
N SER A 709 19.74 36.08 -31.59
CA SER A 709 18.98 36.00 -32.85
C SER A 709 17.51 35.69 -32.61
N ALA A 710 17.21 34.71 -31.74
CA ALA A 710 15.84 34.38 -31.32
C ALA A 710 15.14 35.56 -30.62
N ALA A 711 15.86 36.24 -29.73
CA ALA A 711 15.39 37.46 -29.07
C ALA A 711 15.06 38.58 -30.08
N LYS A 712 15.93 38.84 -31.06
CA LYS A 712 15.69 39.84 -32.11
C LYS A 712 14.46 39.54 -32.98
N LYS A 713 14.04 38.29 -33.11
CA LYS A 713 12.84 37.87 -33.87
C LYS A 713 11.53 37.83 -33.07
N SER A 714 11.57 38.10 -31.76
CA SER A 714 10.41 37.96 -30.86
C SER A 714 9.93 39.29 -30.28
N ASP A 715 8.68 39.41 -29.85
CA ASP A 715 8.18 40.64 -29.22
C ASP A 715 8.71 40.79 -27.79
N VAL A 716 8.87 39.68 -27.07
CA VAL A 716 9.27 39.61 -25.66
C VAL A 716 10.34 38.54 -25.47
N ILE A 717 11.25 38.76 -24.54
CA ILE A 717 12.28 37.81 -24.13
C ILE A 717 11.91 37.28 -22.74
N ILE A 718 11.91 35.96 -22.60
CA ILE A 718 11.78 35.27 -21.31
C ILE A 718 13.06 34.45 -21.12
N PHE A 719 13.81 34.76 -20.07
CA PHE A 719 14.98 33.99 -19.67
C PHE A 719 14.64 33.16 -18.43
N ALA A 720 14.92 31.86 -18.43
CA ALA A 720 14.79 31.00 -17.25
C ALA A 720 16.15 30.41 -16.89
N GLY A 721 16.58 30.62 -15.65
CA GLY A 721 17.91 30.20 -15.19
C GLY A 721 18.06 30.20 -13.66
N ALA A 722 19.28 30.48 -13.21
CA ALA A 722 19.79 30.41 -11.84
C ALA A 722 20.35 29.03 -11.47
N ILE A 723 19.82 28.37 -10.45
CA ILE A 723 20.40 27.14 -9.87
C ILE A 723 19.42 25.97 -9.97
N ASP A 724 19.95 24.75 -9.83
CA ASP A 724 19.19 23.51 -9.67
C ASP A 724 19.94 22.57 -8.70
N ASN A 725 19.55 21.30 -8.58
CA ASN A 725 20.24 20.36 -7.70
C ASN A 725 21.65 19.94 -8.15
N THR A 726 22.14 20.41 -9.30
CA THR A 726 23.58 20.33 -9.62
C THR A 726 24.40 21.35 -8.85
N ILE A 727 23.74 22.31 -8.18
CA ILE A 727 24.35 23.41 -7.42
C ILE A 727 24.00 23.32 -5.93
N GLU A 728 22.78 22.94 -5.60
CA GLU A 728 22.31 22.80 -4.21
C GLU A 728 21.64 21.44 -3.97
N ALA A 729 22.27 20.58 -3.19
CA ALA A 729 21.71 19.27 -2.86
C ALA A 729 22.13 18.83 -1.46
N GLU A 730 21.53 17.75 -0.99
CA GLU A 730 22.03 17.04 0.18
C GLU A 730 23.50 16.64 -0.03
N ALA A 731 24.30 16.75 1.03
CA ALA A 731 25.76 16.59 1.01
C ALA A 731 26.50 17.56 0.07
N MET A 732 25.83 18.60 -0.45
CA MET A 732 26.42 19.57 -1.38
C MET A 732 25.89 20.99 -1.13
N ASP A 733 26.45 21.63 -0.10
CA ASP A 733 26.29 23.06 0.11
C ASP A 733 26.94 23.88 -1.00
N ARG A 734 26.35 25.06 -1.27
CA ARG A 734 26.94 26.03 -2.20
C ARG A 734 28.12 26.74 -1.56
N MET A 735 29.17 26.97 -2.35
CA MET A 735 30.34 27.77 -1.94
C MET A 735 30.15 29.29 -2.12
N ASN A 736 29.11 29.70 -2.83
CA ASN A 736 28.71 31.10 -3.00
C ASN A 736 27.21 31.18 -3.29
N ILE A 737 26.66 32.39 -3.22
CA ILE A 737 25.24 32.66 -3.48
C ILE A 737 25.05 33.56 -4.71
N THR A 738 25.93 33.45 -5.71
CA THR A 738 25.82 34.17 -6.99
C THR A 738 25.14 33.31 -8.05
N TRP A 739 24.63 33.95 -9.12
CA TRP A 739 24.22 33.23 -10.32
C TRP A 739 25.40 32.42 -10.90
N PRO A 740 25.22 31.13 -11.22
CA PRO A 740 26.32 30.29 -11.70
C PRO A 740 26.66 30.55 -13.17
N GLY A 741 27.91 30.22 -13.52
CA GLY A 741 28.43 30.32 -14.88
C GLY A 741 28.33 31.72 -15.46
N ASN A 742 28.02 31.79 -16.75
CA ASN A 742 27.90 33.03 -17.53
C ASN A 742 26.44 33.45 -17.80
N GLN A 743 25.48 32.98 -17.00
CA GLN A 743 24.06 33.30 -17.18
C GLN A 743 23.78 34.81 -17.10
N LEU A 744 24.34 35.52 -16.11
CA LEU A 744 24.20 36.98 -16.00
C LEU A 744 24.80 37.72 -17.20
N GLN A 745 25.87 37.19 -17.82
CA GLN A 745 26.46 37.78 -19.02
C GLN A 745 25.51 37.68 -20.22
N LEU A 746 24.79 36.56 -20.37
CA LEU A 746 23.78 36.41 -21.41
C LEU A 746 22.58 37.33 -21.16
N ILE A 747 22.09 37.41 -19.92
CA ILE A 747 21.00 38.32 -19.54
C ILE A 747 21.38 39.77 -19.83
N ASP A 748 22.62 40.18 -19.53
CA ASP A 748 23.11 41.52 -19.83
C ASP A 748 23.04 41.83 -21.34
N GLN A 749 23.54 40.94 -22.19
CA GLN A 749 23.47 41.12 -23.65
C GLN A 749 22.03 41.11 -24.19
N LEU A 750 21.14 40.30 -23.62
CA LEU A 750 19.72 40.31 -23.97
C LEU A 750 19.06 41.64 -23.60
N SER A 751 19.42 42.22 -22.45
CA SER A 751 18.89 43.50 -21.99
C SER A 751 19.27 44.69 -22.89
N GLN A 752 20.37 44.58 -23.64
CA GLN A 752 20.83 45.60 -24.60
C GLN A 752 19.99 45.63 -25.89
N LEU A 753 19.09 44.65 -26.10
CA LEU A 753 18.19 44.63 -27.27
C LEU A 753 16.98 45.55 -27.09
N HIS A 754 16.78 46.15 -25.91
CA HIS A 754 15.65 47.02 -25.57
C HIS A 754 14.27 46.42 -25.88
N LYS A 755 14.16 45.09 -25.73
CA LYS A 755 12.89 44.37 -25.76
C LYS A 755 12.44 44.09 -24.34
N PRO A 756 11.12 43.96 -24.09
CA PRO A 756 10.63 43.52 -22.79
C PRO A 756 11.32 42.22 -22.38
N LEU A 757 12.04 42.25 -21.26
CA LEU A 757 12.83 41.14 -20.74
C LEU A 757 12.29 40.72 -19.37
N ILE A 758 11.84 39.46 -19.32
CA ILE A 758 11.36 38.79 -18.11
C ILE A 758 12.41 37.75 -17.72
N VAL A 759 12.88 37.80 -16.47
CA VAL A 759 13.80 36.81 -15.92
C VAL A 759 13.08 35.94 -14.89
N LEU A 760 13.19 34.63 -15.04
CA LEU A 760 12.73 33.62 -14.10
C LEU A 760 13.96 33.07 -13.37
N GLN A 761 14.12 33.45 -12.10
CA GLN A 761 15.10 32.88 -11.18
C GLN A 761 14.50 31.60 -10.59
N MET A 762 15.07 30.44 -10.94
CA MET A 762 14.64 29.13 -10.46
C MET A 762 15.55 28.61 -9.34
N GLY A 763 15.13 27.53 -8.68
CA GLY A 763 15.87 26.93 -7.56
C GLY A 763 15.40 27.42 -6.19
N GLY A 764 15.79 26.70 -5.13
CA GLY A 764 15.35 26.95 -3.76
C GLY A 764 16.14 28.08 -3.10
N GLY A 765 17.45 27.90 -3.00
CA GLY A 765 18.37 28.92 -2.49
C GLY A 765 18.34 30.18 -3.35
N GLN A 766 18.38 31.34 -2.71
CA GLN A 766 18.44 32.61 -3.44
C GLN A 766 19.83 32.82 -4.06
N VAL A 767 19.87 33.54 -5.18
CA VAL A 767 21.10 34.05 -5.79
C VAL A 767 21.07 35.59 -5.83
N ASP A 768 22.23 36.23 -5.86
CA ASP A 768 22.33 37.70 -5.85
C ASP A 768 21.83 38.33 -7.18
N ASP A 769 20.62 38.91 -7.16
CA ASP A 769 20.01 39.62 -8.31
C ASP A 769 20.34 41.13 -8.35
N SER A 770 21.34 41.63 -7.62
CA SER A 770 21.61 43.06 -7.53
C SER A 770 21.77 43.75 -8.90
N SER A 771 22.45 43.08 -9.85
CA SER A 771 22.58 43.53 -11.24
C SER A 771 21.24 43.57 -11.99
N LEU A 772 20.37 42.58 -11.79
CA LEU A 772 19.06 42.50 -12.42
C LEU A 772 18.06 43.50 -11.82
N LYS A 773 18.12 43.70 -10.50
CA LYS A 773 17.32 44.68 -9.77
C LYS A 773 17.62 46.09 -10.26
N SER A 774 18.90 46.44 -10.40
CA SER A 774 19.34 47.78 -10.83
C SER A 774 19.21 48.03 -12.34
N ASN A 775 19.26 46.99 -13.18
CA ASN A 775 19.13 47.14 -14.63
C ASN A 775 17.68 47.47 -15.05
N LYS A 776 17.45 48.67 -15.60
CA LYS A 776 16.11 49.12 -16.04
C LYS A 776 15.58 48.38 -17.27
N ASN A 777 16.46 47.74 -18.05
CA ASN A 777 16.07 46.94 -19.21
C ASN A 777 15.70 45.49 -18.83
N VAL A 778 15.84 45.10 -17.55
CA VAL A 778 15.21 43.89 -17.00
C VAL A 778 13.88 44.34 -16.41
N ASN A 779 12.80 44.13 -17.16
CA ASN A 779 11.48 44.68 -16.86
C ASN A 779 10.77 43.93 -15.73
N SER A 780 10.93 42.60 -15.71
CA SER A 780 10.30 41.77 -14.69
C SER A 780 11.24 40.67 -14.20
N LEU A 781 11.13 40.35 -12.91
CA LEU A 781 11.88 39.29 -12.25
C LEU A 781 10.92 38.48 -11.40
N VAL A 782 10.92 37.17 -11.61
CA VAL A 782 10.06 36.20 -10.93
C VAL A 782 10.95 35.15 -10.29
N TRP A 783 10.72 34.84 -9.01
CA TRP A 783 11.30 33.65 -8.39
C TRP A 783 10.29 32.50 -8.46
N GLY A 784 10.70 31.42 -9.12
CA GLY A 784 9.84 30.27 -9.41
C GLY A 784 10.05 29.06 -8.49
N GLY A 785 11.10 29.05 -7.65
CA GLY A 785 11.42 27.91 -6.80
C GLY A 785 11.64 26.61 -7.59
N TYR A 786 11.14 25.51 -7.04
CA TYR A 786 10.96 24.21 -7.70
C TYR A 786 9.45 23.94 -7.88
N PRO A 787 8.86 24.27 -9.04
CA PRO A 787 7.40 24.40 -9.17
C PRO A 787 6.65 23.08 -9.48
N GLY A 788 7.31 21.93 -9.39
CA GLY A 788 6.68 20.61 -9.48
C GLY A 788 6.14 20.24 -10.88
N GLN A 789 5.29 19.22 -10.92
CA GLN A 789 4.87 18.54 -12.16
C GLN A 789 4.19 19.44 -13.20
N SER A 790 3.49 20.47 -12.75
CA SER A 790 2.76 21.43 -13.60
C SER A 790 3.45 22.80 -13.66
N GLY A 791 4.72 22.87 -13.28
CA GLY A 791 5.43 24.12 -13.05
C GLY A 791 5.51 25.04 -14.28
N GLY A 792 5.75 24.49 -15.46
CA GLY A 792 5.73 25.25 -16.71
C GLY A 792 4.37 25.92 -16.98
N GLN A 793 3.27 25.20 -16.73
CA GLN A 793 1.92 25.74 -16.90
C GLN A 793 1.61 26.83 -15.86
N ALA A 794 2.05 26.68 -14.61
CA ALA A 794 1.89 27.70 -13.57
C ALA A 794 2.64 29.00 -13.93
N LEU A 795 3.90 28.89 -14.38
CA LEU A 795 4.70 30.02 -14.85
C LEU A 795 4.04 30.72 -16.03
N LEU A 796 3.57 29.98 -17.04
CA LEU A 796 2.85 30.54 -18.18
C LEU A 796 1.59 31.30 -17.74
N ASP A 797 0.79 30.72 -16.85
CA ASP A 797 -0.47 31.31 -16.41
C ASP A 797 -0.26 32.60 -15.59
N ILE A 798 0.81 32.65 -14.80
CA ILE A 798 1.25 33.89 -14.14
C ILE A 798 1.71 34.90 -15.20
N ILE A 799 2.63 34.54 -16.09
CA ILE A 799 3.22 35.46 -17.07
C ILE A 799 2.15 36.05 -18.02
N THR A 800 1.19 35.24 -18.46
CA THR A 800 0.10 35.68 -19.34
C THR A 800 -1.04 36.40 -18.61
N GLY A 801 -1.04 36.39 -17.27
CA GLY A 801 -2.08 37.01 -16.46
C GLY A 801 -3.39 36.22 -16.38
N LYS A 802 -3.39 34.94 -16.78
CA LYS A 802 -4.49 34.03 -16.49
C LYS A 802 -4.65 33.83 -14.98
N ARG A 803 -3.53 33.87 -14.25
CA ARG A 803 -3.46 33.93 -12.79
C ARG A 803 -2.62 35.14 -12.36
N ALA A 804 -2.87 35.66 -11.18
CA ALA A 804 -2.12 36.77 -10.60
C ALA A 804 -1.22 36.28 -9.47
N PRO A 805 0.06 36.71 -9.40
CA PRO A 805 0.97 36.30 -8.35
C PRO A 805 0.60 36.97 -7.03
N ALA A 806 0.76 36.22 -5.95
CA ALA A 806 0.63 36.70 -4.59
C ALA A 806 1.64 36.06 -3.63
N GLY A 807 2.58 35.25 -4.14
CA GLY A 807 3.66 34.67 -3.34
C GLY A 807 4.60 35.74 -2.78
N ARG A 808 5.28 35.40 -1.68
CA ARG A 808 6.31 36.23 -1.04
C ARG A 808 7.54 35.37 -0.73
N LEU A 809 8.71 35.98 -0.71
CA LEU A 809 9.95 35.31 -0.31
C LEU A 809 9.85 34.80 1.13
N VAL A 810 10.24 33.56 1.35
CA VAL A 810 10.34 32.92 2.68
C VAL A 810 11.78 32.84 3.20
N VAL A 811 12.73 33.37 2.43
CA VAL A 811 14.14 33.51 2.78
C VAL A 811 14.66 34.85 2.27
N THR A 812 15.66 35.42 2.94
CA THR A 812 16.30 36.66 2.49
C THR A 812 17.18 36.39 1.27
N GLN A 813 17.10 37.23 0.24
CA GLN A 813 18.10 37.24 -0.83
C GLN A 813 19.24 38.18 -0.41
N TYR A 814 20.34 37.60 0.09
CA TYR A 814 21.51 38.34 0.53
C TYR A 814 22.40 38.76 -0.66
N PRO A 815 23.17 39.86 -0.53
CA PRO A 815 24.23 40.16 -1.47
C PRO A 815 25.35 39.12 -1.39
N ALA A 816 26.02 38.85 -2.50
CA ALA A 816 27.02 37.77 -2.65
C ALA A 816 28.08 37.75 -1.54
N LYS A 817 28.53 38.92 -1.11
CA LYS A 817 29.55 39.09 -0.06
C LYS A 817 29.14 38.45 1.28
N TYR A 818 27.85 38.32 1.57
CA TYR A 818 27.36 37.72 2.81
C TYR A 818 27.94 36.30 3.02
N ALA A 819 27.94 35.47 1.96
CA ALA A 819 28.39 34.08 2.03
C ALA A 819 29.91 33.93 2.28
N THR A 820 30.70 34.99 2.08
CA THR A 820 32.16 34.97 2.29
C THR A 820 32.62 35.85 3.45
N GLN A 821 31.69 36.55 4.11
CA GLN A 821 32.01 37.50 5.17
C GLN A 821 32.28 36.81 6.51
N PHE A 822 31.62 35.69 6.80
CA PHE A 822 31.78 34.92 8.03
C PHE A 822 31.55 33.43 7.74
N PRO A 823 32.03 32.49 8.58
CA PRO A 823 31.82 31.06 8.38
C PRO A 823 30.33 30.71 8.42
N ALA A 824 29.84 29.96 7.42
CA ALA A 824 28.46 29.49 7.39
C ALA A 824 28.12 28.54 8.58
N THR A 825 29.14 27.97 9.23
CA THR A 825 29.02 27.12 10.42
C THR A 825 28.92 27.91 11.73
N ASP A 826 29.03 29.25 11.70
CA ASP A 826 28.71 30.08 12.86
C ASP A 826 27.20 30.08 13.09
N MET A 827 26.75 29.49 14.20
CA MET A 827 25.33 29.37 14.55
C MET A 827 24.79 30.60 15.31
N ASN A 828 25.65 31.58 15.63
CA ASN A 828 25.21 32.79 16.31
C ASN A 828 24.35 33.65 15.37
N LEU A 829 23.07 33.76 15.68
CA LEU A 829 22.15 34.59 14.88
C LEU A 829 22.40 36.08 15.06
N ARG A 830 22.82 36.50 16.27
CA ARG A 830 23.03 37.90 16.63
C ARG A 830 24.33 38.42 15.99
N PRO A 831 24.36 39.69 15.56
CA PRO A 831 25.56 40.27 14.98
C PRO A 831 26.70 40.32 16.00
N HIS A 832 27.89 39.87 15.59
CA HIS A 832 29.11 39.89 16.39
C HIS A 832 30.35 39.75 15.51
N GLY A 833 31.40 40.55 15.76
CA GLY A 833 32.62 40.52 14.95
C GLY A 833 32.32 40.73 13.47
N ASP A 834 32.74 39.78 12.62
CA ASP A 834 32.48 39.80 11.18
C ASP A 834 31.08 39.28 10.80
N ASN A 835 30.39 38.56 11.69
CA ASN A 835 29.03 38.09 11.46
C ASN A 835 28.05 39.28 11.52
N PRO A 836 27.40 39.65 10.39
CA PRO A 836 26.53 40.83 10.30
C PRO A 836 25.12 40.57 10.87
N GLY A 837 24.92 39.48 11.60
CA GLY A 837 23.63 38.96 12.01
C GLY A 837 22.99 38.13 10.90
N GLN A 838 22.28 37.09 11.30
CA GLN A 838 21.70 36.12 10.37
C GLN A 838 20.18 36.19 10.38
N THR A 839 19.57 35.86 9.24
CA THR A 839 18.12 36.01 8.97
C THR A 839 17.65 37.48 8.93
N TYR A 840 16.42 37.70 8.48
CA TYR A 840 15.80 39.03 8.51
C TYR A 840 15.67 39.61 9.92
N MET A 841 15.69 38.75 10.96
CA MET A 841 15.55 39.16 12.35
C MET A 841 16.79 39.91 12.86
N TRP A 842 17.98 39.63 12.33
CA TRP A 842 19.24 40.15 12.90
C TRP A 842 20.19 40.76 11.89
N TYR A 843 20.03 40.47 10.59
CA TYR A 843 20.94 40.99 9.57
C TYR A 843 20.94 42.52 9.57
N THR A 844 22.12 43.12 9.75
CA THR A 844 22.32 44.57 9.80
C THR A 844 22.74 45.15 8.44
N GLY A 845 23.01 44.29 7.45
CA GLY A 845 23.27 44.72 6.08
C GLY A 845 21.97 45.01 5.32
N THR A 846 22.09 45.19 4.00
CA THR A 846 20.94 45.47 3.13
C THR A 846 20.69 44.27 2.20
N PRO A 847 19.55 43.58 2.34
CA PRO A 847 19.16 42.52 1.40
C PRO A 847 19.00 43.04 -0.02
N VAL A 848 19.25 42.19 -1.02
CA VAL A 848 18.87 42.47 -2.40
C VAL A 848 17.34 42.43 -2.50
N TYR A 849 16.71 41.38 -1.98
CA TYR A 849 15.27 41.35 -1.66
C TYR A 849 15.08 40.79 -0.26
N GLU A 850 14.19 41.43 0.49
CA GLU A 850 13.92 41.06 1.88
C GLU A 850 13.05 39.80 1.99
N PHE A 851 13.20 39.06 3.09
CA PHE A 851 12.17 38.12 3.54
C PHE A 851 10.80 38.81 3.54
N GLY A 852 9.77 38.16 3.00
CA GLY A 852 8.42 38.69 2.87
C GLY A 852 8.19 39.61 1.66
N HIS A 853 9.21 39.88 0.84
CA HIS A 853 9.05 40.65 -0.40
C HIS A 853 8.23 39.87 -1.45
N GLY A 854 7.32 40.56 -2.12
CA GLY A 854 6.49 40.01 -3.19
C GLY A 854 5.53 41.07 -3.72
N LEU A 855 5.37 41.13 -5.03
CA LEU A 855 4.51 42.08 -5.74
C LEU A 855 3.24 41.39 -6.26
N PHE A 856 2.25 42.21 -6.59
CA PHE A 856 0.98 41.79 -7.18
C PHE A 856 0.80 42.41 -8.57
N TYR A 857 -0.14 41.90 -9.36
CA TYR A 857 -0.58 42.57 -10.61
C TYR A 857 -1.58 43.72 -10.37
N THR A 858 -1.91 44.01 -9.12
CA THR A 858 -2.80 45.09 -8.72
C THR A 858 -2.20 45.88 -7.57
N THR A 859 -2.87 46.97 -7.18
CA THR A 859 -2.52 47.74 -5.99
C THR A 859 -3.53 47.47 -4.88
N PHE A 860 -3.05 47.47 -3.64
CA PHE A 860 -3.89 47.32 -2.47
C PHE A 860 -3.69 48.51 -1.52
N SER A 861 -4.77 48.91 -0.85
CA SER A 861 -4.70 49.77 0.33
C SER A 861 -5.13 48.96 1.55
N ALA A 862 -4.38 49.10 2.63
CA ALA A 862 -4.67 48.50 3.92
C ALA A 862 -5.00 49.60 4.93
N SER A 863 -5.97 49.36 5.79
CA SER A 863 -6.35 50.29 6.87
C SER A 863 -6.80 49.51 8.10
N HIS A 864 -6.63 50.10 9.28
CA HIS A 864 -7.18 49.56 10.52
C HIS A 864 -8.69 49.35 10.39
N SER A 865 -9.18 48.20 10.87
CA SER A 865 -10.60 47.89 10.89
C SER A 865 -11.05 47.68 12.33
N GLY A 866 -11.95 48.55 12.81
CA GLY A 866 -12.41 48.58 14.20
C GLY A 866 -11.66 49.60 15.07
N ALA A 867 -12.24 49.90 16.24
CA ALA A 867 -11.57 50.74 17.24
C ALA A 867 -10.56 49.89 18.03
N VAL A 868 -9.31 50.34 18.15
CA VAL A 868 -8.36 49.78 19.11
C VAL A 868 -8.84 50.19 20.51
N THR A 869 -9.61 49.33 21.17
CA THR A 869 -10.24 49.62 22.47
C THR A 869 -9.28 49.42 23.65
N LYS A 870 -8.21 48.63 23.45
CA LYS A 870 -7.19 48.34 24.46
C LYS A 870 -5.82 48.23 23.79
N ASN A 871 -4.84 49.00 24.28
CA ASN A 871 -3.46 49.00 23.79
C ASN A 871 -2.45 48.79 24.92
N SER A 872 -2.92 48.41 26.11
CA SER A 872 -2.09 48.07 27.26
C SER A 872 -2.61 46.80 27.91
N TYR A 873 -1.72 45.85 28.17
CA TYR A 873 -2.04 44.54 28.71
C TYR A 873 -1.10 44.26 29.88
N ASN A 874 -1.64 43.85 31.03
CA ASN A 874 -0.84 43.41 32.16
C ASN A 874 -0.46 41.94 31.97
N ILE A 875 0.83 41.62 32.11
CA ILE A 875 1.38 40.28 31.87
C ILE A 875 0.75 39.26 32.83
N GLN A 876 0.63 39.58 34.11
CA GLN A 876 0.06 38.66 35.09
C GLN A 876 -1.44 38.42 34.83
N ASP A 877 -2.18 39.45 34.42
CA ASP A 877 -3.58 39.29 34.02
C ASP A 877 -3.75 38.40 32.77
N LEU A 878 -2.82 38.48 31.81
CA LEU A 878 -2.84 37.60 30.63
C LEU A 878 -2.61 36.14 31.02
N LEU A 879 -1.67 35.87 31.92
CA LEU A 879 -1.28 34.51 32.30
C LEU A 879 -2.24 33.85 33.30
N THR A 880 -3.10 34.63 33.96
CA THR A 880 -4.11 34.09 34.91
C THR A 880 -5.50 33.94 34.31
N GLN A 881 -5.70 34.38 33.06
CA GLN A 881 -6.99 34.25 32.38
C GLN A 881 -7.31 32.79 32.04
N PRO A 882 -8.59 32.38 32.14
CA PRO A 882 -9.03 31.09 31.59
C PRO A 882 -8.74 31.02 30.09
N HIS A 883 -8.16 29.89 29.65
CA HIS A 883 -7.75 29.66 28.26
C HIS A 883 -8.48 28.44 27.64
N PRO A 884 -9.83 28.47 27.55
CA PRO A 884 -10.59 27.35 27.03
C PRO A 884 -10.22 27.05 25.57
N GLY A 885 -9.98 25.78 25.26
CA GLY A 885 -9.58 25.33 23.92
C GLY A 885 -8.07 25.38 23.66
N PHE A 886 -7.26 25.86 24.61
CA PHE A 886 -5.81 25.85 24.53
C PHE A 886 -5.22 24.99 25.66
N ALA A 887 -4.20 24.19 25.32
CA ALA A 887 -3.52 23.33 26.29
C ALA A 887 -2.74 24.16 27.31
N ASN A 888 -2.11 25.24 26.82
CA ASN A 888 -1.34 26.16 27.65
C ASN A 888 -1.79 27.61 27.42
N VAL A 889 -1.66 28.44 28.46
CA VAL A 889 -2.10 29.84 28.43
C VAL A 889 -1.40 30.67 27.36
N GLU A 890 -0.13 30.40 27.06
CA GLU A 890 0.65 31.15 26.07
C GLU A 890 0.15 30.99 24.63
N GLN A 891 -0.63 29.94 24.36
CA GLN A 891 -1.26 29.72 23.04
C GLN A 891 -2.45 30.67 22.81
N THR A 892 -2.97 31.30 23.86
CA THR A 892 -4.18 32.12 23.79
C THR A 892 -3.92 33.43 23.04
N PRO A 893 -4.75 33.80 22.04
CA PRO A 893 -4.72 35.13 21.46
C PRO A 893 -5.15 36.19 22.48
N PHE A 894 -4.31 37.20 22.72
CA PHE A 894 -4.66 38.34 23.59
C PHE A 894 -5.02 39.61 22.80
N LEU A 895 -4.68 39.62 21.51
CA LEU A 895 -4.87 40.73 20.59
C LEU A 895 -5.15 40.17 19.20
N ASN A 896 -6.11 40.77 18.49
CA ASN A 896 -6.36 40.49 17.09
C ASN A 896 -5.88 41.68 16.25
N PHE A 897 -5.01 41.43 15.28
CA PHE A 897 -4.62 42.43 14.30
C PHE A 897 -5.60 42.38 13.12
N THR A 898 -6.55 43.31 13.12
CA THR A 898 -7.63 43.35 12.13
C THR A 898 -7.47 44.51 11.16
N VAL A 899 -7.39 44.19 9.87
CA VAL A 899 -7.19 45.17 8.79
C VAL A 899 -8.20 44.98 7.67
N LYS A 900 -8.68 46.09 7.11
CA LYS A 900 -9.47 46.11 5.88
C LYS A 900 -8.53 46.28 4.71
N ILE A 901 -8.49 45.27 3.85
CA ILE A 901 -7.71 45.25 2.62
C ILE A 901 -8.65 45.57 1.46
N THR A 902 -8.29 46.57 0.66
CA THR A 902 -9.06 46.98 -0.53
C THR A 902 -8.19 46.90 -1.76
N ASN A 903 -8.64 46.17 -2.77
CA ASN A 903 -8.00 46.18 -4.08
C ASN A 903 -8.31 47.50 -4.78
N THR A 904 -7.31 48.37 -4.93
CA THR A 904 -7.46 49.70 -5.55
C THR A 904 -7.08 49.72 -7.03
N GLY A 905 -6.52 48.63 -7.54
CA GLY A 905 -6.13 48.51 -8.95
C GLY A 905 -7.21 47.89 -9.83
N LYS A 906 -6.79 47.36 -10.98
CA LYS A 906 -7.67 46.90 -12.07
C LYS A 906 -7.71 45.39 -12.26
N VAL A 907 -6.84 44.64 -11.57
CA VAL A 907 -6.70 43.19 -11.74
C VAL A 907 -7.21 42.50 -10.47
N ALA A 908 -8.01 41.45 -10.64
CA ALA A 908 -8.42 40.61 -9.52
C ALA A 908 -7.23 39.79 -9.04
N SER A 909 -7.00 39.75 -7.73
CA SER A 909 -5.80 39.12 -7.17
C SER A 909 -6.06 38.68 -5.74
N ASP A 910 -5.43 37.58 -5.33
CA ASP A 910 -5.29 37.23 -3.92
C ASP A 910 -4.41 38.28 -3.22
N TYR A 911 -4.46 38.29 -1.88
CA TYR A 911 -3.61 39.15 -1.05
C TYR A 911 -2.96 38.35 0.07
N THR A 912 -1.63 38.38 0.15
CA THR A 912 -0.86 37.76 1.23
C THR A 912 -0.31 38.81 2.19
N ALA A 913 -0.39 38.49 3.48
CA ALA A 913 0.08 39.32 4.57
C ALA A 913 1.06 38.56 5.47
N MET A 914 2.13 39.24 5.88
CA MET A 914 2.99 38.82 6.98
C MET A 914 2.93 39.89 8.07
N LEU A 915 2.60 39.51 9.30
CA LEU A 915 2.54 40.40 10.44
C LEU A 915 3.80 40.25 11.28
N PHE A 916 4.53 41.34 11.45
CA PHE A 916 5.80 41.36 12.17
C PHE A 916 5.67 42.11 13.49
N ALA A 917 6.26 41.59 14.56
CA ALA A 917 6.46 42.31 15.81
C ALA A 917 7.89 42.87 15.90
N ASN A 918 8.05 44.00 16.57
CA ASN A 918 9.35 44.47 17.07
C ASN A 918 9.20 45.19 18.43
N THR A 919 10.29 45.22 19.20
CA THR A 919 10.27 45.80 20.56
C THR A 919 11.68 46.18 21.03
N THR A 920 11.73 47.04 22.05
CA THR A 920 12.92 47.28 22.89
C THR A 920 12.75 46.72 24.31
N ALA A 921 11.73 45.90 24.57
CA ALA A 921 11.48 45.25 25.86
C ALA A 921 12.39 44.03 26.04
N GLY A 922 12.90 43.79 27.25
CA GLY A 922 13.83 42.69 27.57
C GLY A 922 15.29 42.99 27.20
N PRO A 923 16.17 41.98 27.21
CA PRO A 923 17.62 42.20 27.07
C PRO A 923 18.01 42.63 25.65
N ALA A 924 19.04 43.46 25.55
CA ALA A 924 19.74 43.74 24.30
C ALA A 924 20.63 42.54 23.89
N PRO A 925 20.97 42.38 22.59
CA PRO A 925 20.51 43.16 21.45
C PRO A 925 19.05 42.86 21.07
N TYR A 926 18.42 43.80 20.37
CA TYR A 926 17.03 43.69 19.92
C TYR A 926 16.95 43.21 18.47
N PRO A 927 16.04 42.29 18.12
CA PRO A 927 15.83 41.90 16.73
C PRO A 927 15.23 43.07 15.93
N ASN A 928 15.53 43.13 14.63
CA ASN A 928 14.95 44.07 13.68
C ASN A 928 13.41 44.00 13.72
N LYS A 929 12.90 42.78 13.59
CA LYS A 929 11.50 42.35 13.69
C LYS A 929 11.43 40.82 13.64
N TRP A 930 10.34 40.21 14.07
CA TRP A 930 10.07 38.78 13.89
C TRP A 930 8.61 38.54 13.49
N LEU A 931 8.34 37.46 12.75
CA LEU A 931 7.01 37.11 12.27
C LEU A 931 6.17 36.58 13.44
N VAL A 932 4.95 37.09 13.60
CA VAL A 932 3.98 36.64 14.62
C VAL A 932 2.73 36.00 14.03
N GLY A 933 2.52 36.14 12.71
CA GLY A 933 1.42 35.52 11.99
C GLY A 933 1.40 35.92 10.52
N PHE A 934 0.67 35.18 9.70
CA PHE A 934 0.48 35.45 8.28
C PHE A 934 -0.90 34.95 7.84
N ASP A 935 -1.39 35.45 6.71
CA ASP A 935 -2.66 34.99 6.13
C ASP A 935 -2.70 35.29 4.61
N ARG A 936 -3.61 34.61 3.89
CA ARG A 936 -3.88 34.79 2.47
C ARG A 936 -5.37 34.95 2.22
N LEU A 937 -5.79 36.14 1.78
CA LEU A 937 -7.16 36.37 1.34
C LEU A 937 -7.37 35.88 -0.09
N SER A 938 -8.46 35.13 -0.27
CA SER A 938 -8.96 34.74 -1.59
C SER A 938 -9.33 35.95 -2.45
N SER A 939 -9.10 35.81 -3.75
CA SER A 939 -9.20 36.82 -4.81
C SER A 939 -10.18 37.97 -4.53
N LEU A 940 -9.61 39.18 -4.42
CA LEU A 940 -10.35 40.43 -4.34
C LEU A 940 -10.52 40.99 -5.76
N LYS A 941 -11.77 41.17 -6.18
CA LYS A 941 -12.09 41.90 -7.40
C LYS A 941 -11.63 43.37 -7.29
N PRO A 942 -11.36 44.05 -8.41
CA PRO A 942 -11.10 45.49 -8.42
C PRO A 942 -12.12 46.26 -7.58
N HIS A 943 -11.64 47.19 -6.76
CA HIS A 943 -12.42 48.05 -5.87
C HIS A 943 -13.20 47.34 -4.75
N SER A 944 -13.04 46.03 -4.58
CA SER A 944 -13.62 45.29 -3.46
C SER A 944 -12.72 45.32 -2.23
N SER A 945 -13.32 45.16 -1.06
CA SER A 945 -12.61 45.07 0.22
C SER A 945 -12.96 43.77 0.95
N LYS A 946 -12.01 43.24 1.71
CA LYS A 946 -12.21 42.18 2.70
C LYS A 946 -11.47 42.53 3.99
N THR A 947 -12.00 42.03 5.11
CA THR A 947 -11.33 42.14 6.42
C THR A 947 -10.48 40.90 6.65
N MET A 948 -9.23 41.11 7.04
CA MET A 948 -8.31 40.08 7.51
C MET A 948 -8.13 40.24 9.02
N THR A 949 -8.06 39.12 9.74
CA THR A 949 -7.75 39.12 11.18
C THR A 949 -6.66 38.10 11.45
N ILE A 950 -5.52 38.58 11.94
CA ILE A 950 -4.40 37.74 12.36
C ILE A 950 -4.37 37.75 13.90
N PRO A 951 -4.64 36.61 14.56
CA PRO A 951 -4.54 36.52 16.02
C PRO A 951 -3.07 36.61 16.46
N VAL A 952 -2.81 37.38 17.51
CA VAL A 952 -1.50 37.51 18.15
C VAL A 952 -1.57 36.80 19.49
N THR A 953 -0.88 35.66 19.56
CA THR A 953 -0.79 34.84 20.77
C THR A 953 0.17 35.43 21.77
N ILE A 954 0.02 35.05 23.04
CA ILE A 954 0.95 35.44 24.09
C ILE A 954 2.37 34.97 23.76
N ASP A 955 2.52 33.73 23.30
CA ASP A 955 3.81 33.14 22.96
C ASP A 955 4.52 33.88 21.83
N SER A 956 3.79 34.31 20.79
CA SER A 956 4.40 34.90 19.61
C SER A 956 5.09 36.25 19.87
N VAL A 957 4.82 36.90 21.01
CA VAL A 957 5.47 38.16 21.41
C VAL A 957 6.49 37.99 22.53
N ALA A 958 6.63 36.78 23.08
CA ALA A 958 7.63 36.46 24.07
C ALA A 958 9.05 36.47 23.47
N ARG A 959 10.05 36.74 24.32
CA ARG A 959 11.47 36.70 23.94
C ARG A 959 12.20 35.70 24.84
N THR A 960 13.43 35.38 24.47
CA THR A 960 14.25 34.43 25.22
C THR A 960 15.34 35.15 26.01
N ASP A 961 15.56 34.76 27.26
CA ASP A 961 16.68 35.23 28.08
C ASP A 961 18.00 34.51 27.72
N GLU A 962 19.07 34.79 28.48
CA GLU A 962 20.39 34.19 28.28
C GLU A 962 20.46 32.71 28.68
N PHE A 963 19.49 32.21 29.45
CA PHE A 963 19.40 30.83 29.93
C PHE A 963 18.47 29.97 29.07
N GLY A 964 17.83 30.54 28.04
CA GLY A 964 16.91 29.85 27.14
C GLY A 964 15.43 29.96 27.56
N ASN A 965 15.10 30.59 28.69
CA ASN A 965 13.71 30.72 29.14
C ASN A 965 12.94 31.63 28.17
N ARG A 966 11.72 31.23 27.81
CA ARG A 966 10.76 32.11 27.13
C ARG A 966 10.05 32.99 28.15
N ILE A 967 10.19 34.30 27.98
CA ILE A 967 9.76 35.33 28.92
C ILE A 967 8.95 36.40 28.20
N LEU A 968 7.84 36.80 28.82
CA LEU A 968 7.15 38.04 28.50
C LEU A 968 7.82 39.20 29.21
N TYR A 969 8.28 40.18 28.44
CA TYR A 969 8.92 41.38 28.98
C TYR A 969 7.95 42.57 28.95
N PRO A 970 7.84 43.36 30.03
CA PRO A 970 7.08 44.59 30.00
C PRO A 970 7.80 45.63 29.12
N GLY A 971 7.03 46.37 28.33
CA GLY A 971 7.57 47.39 27.44
C GLY A 971 6.69 47.66 26.22
N LYS A 972 7.24 48.43 25.28
CA LYS A 972 6.53 48.88 24.07
C LYS A 972 6.76 47.91 22.92
N TYR A 973 5.69 47.52 22.25
CA TYR A 973 5.72 46.64 21.09
C TYR A 973 5.01 47.33 19.92
N GLU A 974 5.50 47.08 18.70
CA GLU A 974 4.78 47.42 17.48
C GLU A 974 4.54 46.18 16.63
N LEU A 975 3.34 46.09 16.06
CA LEU A 975 2.98 45.14 15.02
C LEU A 975 2.89 45.87 13.69
N ALA A 976 3.55 45.37 12.65
CA ALA A 976 3.59 45.97 11.34
C ALA A 976 3.17 44.96 10.25
N LEU A 977 2.23 45.39 9.42
CA LEU A 977 1.77 44.62 8.26
C LEU A 977 2.77 44.74 7.10
N ASN A 978 3.33 43.59 6.70
CA ASN A 978 4.36 43.41 5.67
C ASN A 978 5.61 44.28 5.89
N ASN A 979 6.53 44.26 4.92
CA ASN A 979 7.79 44.99 5.01
C ASN A 979 7.61 46.50 4.91
N GLU A 980 6.64 46.96 4.11
CA GLU A 980 6.32 48.38 3.95
C GLU A 980 5.66 49.01 5.19
N ARG A 981 5.32 48.19 6.20
CA ARG A 981 4.63 48.61 7.43
C ARG A 981 3.33 49.37 7.11
N SER A 982 2.55 48.87 6.14
CA SER A 982 1.38 49.56 5.59
C SER A 982 0.31 49.89 6.65
N VAL A 983 0.24 49.07 7.69
CA VAL A 983 -0.53 49.35 8.90
C VAL A 983 0.34 49.00 10.12
N VAL A 984 0.39 49.90 11.11
CA VAL A 984 1.11 49.69 12.37
C VAL A 984 0.14 49.78 13.55
N LEU A 985 0.21 48.79 14.45
CA LEU A 985 -0.49 48.79 15.74
C LEU A 985 0.54 48.78 16.86
N ARG A 986 0.39 49.69 17.82
CA ARG A 986 1.27 49.78 19.00
C ARG A 986 0.55 49.31 20.25
N PHE A 987 1.21 48.52 21.07
CA PHE A 987 0.71 48.13 22.38
C PHE A 987 1.83 48.10 23.43
N VAL A 988 1.43 48.08 24.70
CA VAL A 988 2.36 48.04 25.85
C VAL A 988 2.03 46.84 26.72
N LEU A 989 3.03 46.00 26.99
CA LEU A 989 2.96 45.03 28.07
C LEU A 989 3.40 45.70 29.37
N THR A 990 2.61 45.54 30.42
CA THR A 990 2.82 46.11 31.76
C THR A 990 2.86 45.00 32.81
N GLY A 991 3.20 45.32 34.06
CA GLY A 991 3.39 44.32 35.11
C GLY A 991 4.85 43.86 35.22
N GLY A 992 5.06 42.73 35.90
CA GLY A 992 6.38 42.11 36.02
C GLY A 992 6.70 41.20 34.84
N GLU A 993 7.98 40.94 34.60
CA GLU A 993 8.42 39.87 33.70
C GLU A 993 7.86 38.52 34.16
N ALA A 994 7.54 37.64 33.20
CA ALA A 994 7.00 36.32 33.53
C ALA A 994 7.55 35.26 32.57
N VAL A 995 8.05 34.17 33.15
CA VAL A 995 8.48 32.97 32.42
C VAL A 995 7.24 32.21 31.97
N ILE A 996 7.09 32.01 30.66
CA ILE A 996 6.00 31.21 30.07
C ILE A 996 6.46 29.80 29.69
N SER A 997 7.77 29.61 29.49
CA SER A 997 8.37 28.28 29.35
C SER A 997 9.79 28.35 29.91
N LYS A 998 10.05 27.50 30.90
CA LYS A 998 11.34 27.40 31.56
C LYS A 998 12.25 26.49 30.75
N TRP A 999 13.47 26.94 30.51
CA TRP A 999 14.48 26.12 29.86
C TRP A 999 15.21 25.27 30.90
N PRO A 1000 15.32 23.95 30.69
CA PRO A 1000 16.07 23.08 31.59
C PRO A 1000 17.57 23.37 31.49
N VAL A 1001 18.29 23.10 32.57
CA VAL A 1001 19.76 23.16 32.58
C VAL A 1001 20.28 22.01 31.72
N GLU A 1002 21.28 22.28 30.88
CA GLU A 1002 21.93 21.27 30.07
C GLU A 1002 22.71 20.29 30.95
N GLU A 1003 22.17 19.08 31.10
CA GLU A 1003 22.80 17.97 31.79
C GLU A 1003 22.53 16.69 31.00
N GLN A 1004 23.60 15.94 30.68
CA GLN A 1004 23.45 14.65 30.03
C GLN A 1004 23.04 13.62 31.10
N GLN A 1005 21.93 12.94 30.86
CA GLN A 1005 21.39 11.90 31.75
C GLN A 1005 22.09 10.55 31.56
N ILE A 1006 22.97 10.45 30.56
CA ILE A 1006 23.77 9.27 30.27
C ILE A 1006 25.25 9.64 30.29
N SER A 1007 26.09 8.75 30.83
CA SER A 1007 27.54 8.79 30.64
C SER A 1007 27.89 8.05 29.35
N ALA A 1008 28.76 8.63 28.52
CA ALA A 1008 29.33 7.96 27.35
C ALA A 1008 29.98 6.63 27.77
N ALA A 1009 29.71 5.58 26.99
CA ALA A 1009 30.18 4.22 27.22
C ALA A 1009 31.70 4.05 27.04
#